data_AF-A0A1X7V5K4-F1
#
_entry.id   AF-A0A1X7V5K4-F1
#
_cell.length_a   1.000
_cell.length_b   1.000
_cell.length_c   1.000
_cell.angle_alpha   90.00
_cell.angle_beta   90.00
_cell.angle_gamma   90.00
#
_symmetry.space_group_name_H-M   'P 1'
#
loop_
_entity.id
_entity.type
_entity.pdbx_description
1 polymer ?
#
loop_
_entity_poly.entity_id
_entity_poly.type
_entity_poly.pdbx_seq_one_letter_code
_entity_poly.pdbx_strand_id
1 'polypeptide(L)'
;MAACCSCNGVNARCVRCICVKSKRPCLNCRAKDDNNCHNTIPQRQSQFTSVPVAPQNSHTVIPPPPSSLPGPVNSSTSVSSTSPSVPSSNDLPDPDIDNYLMTAYGSSLDRSEVPMGTTNEWVSRWSSIAHLKGKLYHVPGGSIGRHYVDQLSKEVLYLANGSFPSERLMVFSAVILQRIHTVRKGSDIRRVLDRRLEMWSKDEFDPLVNEAIRYDKSVRARLPPLTEDHFVSVFSRLMLCGKVRAAVRWLSDSNKGTVLSSKSPTIVKNGDGTSSNMSVLEALKRKHPESQSPPLSTLLTADPLPPRSVLEVTGSHVHLTSSRIQGSAGPSGTDANHWQDVLLRFGAHSERLRDSVASLIRRLSNTVTPWDDIRALVACRLIALDKCPGIRPIGIGETLRRIICKTVCMLTRYELDEICSTSQLCGGMKAGIEGAIHTVYDLFEQGGRDGWGVLMIDATNAFNNINRQSVLWNSRILWPSCSLFLFNTYRGWIPLVINDSNVYLYSKEGVTQGDPLSMFIYAVATIPLIERLGRPSGGTHVWYADDASACSRLQHLKDWFDRLLQIGPSYGYHPEPSKCVLVVHEGHLSSARDLFETYGIRIVTSHRLLGGVVGDQEGLLSYVTSSVNEWTSIVEKLTVIAETQPQLAYSAFTRSVQSQWAYLQRVVPDCGSSFIPLEQLISQRFIPTIFGCEISPTERSLLTLPARLGGLNIQDPTLTSTTNYTTSRRLTSPIVDALKGIIEFDIDEFNIGYHLIQEEITKEKAAGFDRLFNELLPLLTLDQQRAVNRAKGERMSSWLTVAPVAKHHFDLSAQEFRDSLALRYRKPLQGIPPTCDGCSATFDLSHALSCRCGGLVTQRHNEVRDSFGDLAALAWSQVIREPVVREASSHSPALVADLAVRGVWVPQAEALFDIRVIDTDARSYRNQSPIDILSGAEREKKKKYLEACTDRRAVFTPICSSVDGLLGREANVFVKRIAERLSSKWNTNYAQVLGWIRTHLTFSTLRATILCLRGTRTKWRSINMADSSPLNLIMH
;
A
#
# COMPACT_ATOMS: atom_id res chain seq x y z
N MET A 1 -8.47 -31.26 3.64
CA MET A 1 -9.33 -31.76 2.55
C MET A 1 -10.54 -30.85 2.49
N ALA A 2 -10.77 -30.18 1.36
CA ALA A 2 -11.87 -29.22 1.22
C ALA A 2 -13.19 -29.98 0.98
N ALA A 3 -14.23 -29.66 1.75
CA ALA A 3 -15.59 -30.17 1.55
C ALA A 3 -16.20 -29.53 0.29
N CYS A 4 -16.81 -30.35 -0.56
CA CYS A 4 -17.16 -29.99 -1.95
C CYS A 4 -18.58 -29.41 -2.14
N CYS A 5 -19.47 -29.44 -1.14
CA CYS A 5 -20.78 -28.76 -1.18
C CYS A 5 -21.51 -28.85 0.17
N SER A 6 -22.32 -27.83 0.49
CA SER A 6 -23.23 -27.79 1.65
C SER A 6 -24.67 -28.17 1.23
N CYS A 7 -24.91 -29.42 0.84
CA CYS A 7 -26.23 -29.89 0.39
C CYS A 7 -26.66 -31.16 1.17
N ASN A 8 -27.43 -31.01 2.25
CA ASN A 8 -27.69 -32.10 3.20
C ASN A 8 -28.88 -32.98 2.82
N GLY A 9 -28.71 -34.15 2.21
CA GLY A 9 -29.65 -35.27 2.43
C GLY A 9 -29.76 -36.34 1.34
N VAL A 10 -30.87 -37.08 1.29
CA VAL A 10 -30.77 -38.56 1.14
C VAL A 10 -31.11 -39.12 -0.26
N ASN A 11 -31.69 -38.33 -1.19
CA ASN A 11 -32.20 -38.87 -2.47
C ASN A 11 -31.73 -38.17 -3.78
N ALA A 12 -30.73 -37.28 -3.79
CA ALA A 12 -30.23 -36.72 -5.06
C ALA A 12 -29.08 -37.51 -5.69
N ARG A 13 -29.09 -37.64 -7.03
CA ARG A 13 -27.95 -38.12 -7.82
C ARG A 13 -27.14 -36.96 -8.39
N CYS A 14 -25.88 -36.85 -7.97
CA CYS A 14 -24.93 -35.87 -8.49
C CYS A 14 -24.35 -36.34 -9.83
N VAL A 15 -24.53 -35.59 -10.93
CA VAL A 15 -24.01 -36.00 -12.27
C VAL A 15 -22.79 -35.18 -12.72
N ARG A 16 -22.54 -34.02 -12.10
CA ARG A 16 -21.52 -33.04 -12.56
C ARG A 16 -20.47 -32.64 -11.53
N CYS A 17 -20.48 -33.19 -10.30
CA CYS A 17 -19.43 -32.86 -9.33
C CYS A 17 -18.09 -33.53 -9.66
N ILE A 18 -17.03 -32.92 -9.15
CA ILE A 18 -15.65 -33.40 -9.29
C ILE A 18 -15.51 -34.86 -8.80
N CYS A 19 -16.20 -35.24 -7.72
CA CYS A 19 -16.12 -36.60 -7.18
C CYS A 19 -16.61 -37.66 -8.18
N VAL A 20 -17.71 -37.38 -8.90
CA VAL A 20 -18.29 -38.30 -9.90
C VAL A 20 -17.46 -38.32 -11.18
N LYS A 21 -16.94 -37.17 -11.64
CA LYS A 21 -15.97 -37.12 -12.75
C LYS A 21 -14.67 -37.86 -12.44
N SER A 22 -14.29 -37.96 -11.17
CA SER A 22 -13.12 -38.71 -10.69
C SER A 22 -13.42 -40.16 -10.27
N LYS A 23 -14.60 -40.71 -10.61
CA LYS A 23 -15.04 -42.09 -10.27
C LYS A 23 -14.99 -42.43 -8.76
N ARG A 24 -15.27 -41.45 -7.89
CA ARG A 24 -15.40 -41.67 -6.43
C ARG A 24 -16.86 -41.45 -5.99
N PRO A 25 -17.37 -42.23 -5.01
CA PRO A 25 -18.74 -42.08 -4.52
C PRO A 25 -18.95 -40.69 -3.90
N CYS A 26 -20.06 -40.04 -4.24
CA CYS A 26 -20.46 -38.75 -3.68
C CYS A 26 -21.24 -39.00 -2.37
N LEU A 27 -20.77 -38.45 -1.26
CA LEU A 27 -21.30 -38.78 0.08
C LEU A 27 -22.42 -37.84 0.58
N ASN A 28 -22.77 -36.74 -0.12
CA ASN A 28 -23.64 -35.66 0.40
C ASN A 28 -24.61 -35.03 -0.65
N CYS A 29 -25.77 -35.62 -1.00
CA CYS A 29 -26.67 -35.03 -2.02
C CYS A 29 -28.19 -35.12 -1.70
N ARG A 30 -28.89 -34.02 -1.33
CA ARG A 30 -30.38 -33.98 -1.18
C ARG A 30 -31.12 -33.58 -2.47
N ALA A 31 -32.29 -34.19 -2.68
CA ALA A 31 -33.28 -33.85 -3.72
C ALA A 31 -34.26 -32.76 -3.24
N LYS A 32 -34.75 -31.92 -4.16
CA LYS A 32 -35.99 -31.12 -4.06
C LYS A 32 -36.91 -31.46 -5.25
N ASP A 33 -38.15 -30.98 -5.20
CA ASP A 33 -39.41 -31.55 -5.74
C ASP A 33 -39.52 -31.94 -7.23
N ASP A 34 -38.44 -31.82 -8.01
CA ASP A 34 -38.31 -32.24 -9.41
C ASP A 34 -37.18 -33.27 -9.64
N ASN A 35 -36.55 -33.79 -8.58
CA ASN A 35 -35.49 -34.81 -8.60
C ASN A 35 -34.20 -34.43 -9.37
N ASN A 36 -33.95 -33.15 -9.67
CA ASN A 36 -32.75 -32.71 -10.43
C ASN A 36 -31.83 -31.71 -9.70
N CYS A 37 -30.54 -31.72 -10.07
CA CYS A 37 -29.49 -30.87 -9.49
C CYS A 37 -29.15 -29.70 -10.43
N HIS A 38 -29.56 -28.48 -10.09
CA HIS A 38 -29.31 -27.26 -10.87
C HIS A 38 -28.09 -26.49 -10.35
N ASN A 39 -26.89 -26.95 -10.72
CA ASN A 39 -25.68 -26.11 -10.70
C ASN A 39 -25.36 -25.72 -12.14
N THR A 40 -25.70 -24.50 -12.53
CA THR A 40 -25.30 -23.89 -13.81
C THR A 40 -24.11 -22.97 -13.57
N ILE A 41 -22.99 -23.26 -14.25
CA ILE A 41 -21.98 -22.26 -14.60
C ILE A 41 -22.48 -21.64 -15.92
N PRO A 42 -22.49 -20.30 -16.11
CA PRO A 42 -22.93 -19.72 -17.37
C PRO A 42 -21.91 -20.04 -18.48
N GLN A 43 -22.36 -20.72 -19.54
CA GLN A 43 -21.67 -20.76 -20.83
C GLN A 43 -22.55 -20.04 -21.86
N ARG A 44 -22.13 -18.86 -22.31
CA ARG A 44 -22.68 -18.23 -23.52
C ARG A 44 -22.11 -18.97 -24.74
N GLN A 45 -22.98 -19.60 -25.52
CA GLN A 45 -22.71 -19.92 -26.92
C GLN A 45 -23.69 -19.17 -27.81
N SER A 46 -23.10 -18.54 -28.82
CA SER A 46 -23.68 -17.91 -30.00
C SER A 46 -24.72 -18.80 -30.69
N GLN A 47 -25.92 -18.28 -30.91
CA GLN A 47 -26.77 -18.70 -32.03
C GLN A 47 -27.43 -17.48 -32.67
N PHE A 48 -26.98 -17.17 -33.88
CA PHE A 48 -27.74 -16.45 -34.89
C PHE A 48 -29.07 -17.16 -35.11
N THR A 49 -30.19 -16.43 -35.03
CA THR A 49 -31.42 -16.79 -35.74
C THR A 49 -32.02 -15.53 -36.36
N SER A 50 -32.10 -15.58 -37.69
CA SER A 50 -32.80 -14.65 -38.56
C SER A 50 -34.32 -14.72 -38.33
N VAL A 51 -34.99 -13.57 -38.30
CA VAL A 51 -36.46 -13.48 -38.39
C VAL A 51 -36.85 -12.59 -39.58
N PRO A 52 -37.90 -12.94 -40.35
CA PRO A 52 -38.22 -12.33 -41.65
C PRO A 52 -39.12 -11.10 -41.55
N VAL A 53 -39.28 -10.44 -42.70
CA VAL A 53 -39.88 -9.13 -42.96
C VAL A 53 -41.40 -9.18 -43.25
N ALA A 54 -42.14 -8.18 -42.71
CA ALA A 54 -43.39 -7.50 -43.17
C ALA A 54 -44.74 -8.28 -43.18
N PRO A 55 -45.94 -7.61 -43.15
CA PRO A 55 -46.22 -6.23 -43.60
C PRO A 55 -47.19 -5.34 -42.77
N GLN A 56 -47.30 -4.10 -43.26
CA GLN A 56 -48.08 -2.93 -42.85
C GLN A 56 -49.62 -3.16 -42.77
N ASN A 57 -50.30 -2.48 -41.83
CA ASN A 57 -51.32 -1.48 -42.18
C ASN A 57 -51.87 -0.68 -40.98
N SER A 58 -52.30 0.53 -41.34
CA SER A 58 -52.89 1.67 -40.64
C SER A 58 -54.03 1.39 -39.63
N HIS A 59 -54.16 2.22 -38.59
CA HIS A 59 -55.30 3.15 -38.41
C HIS A 59 -55.11 4.08 -37.20
N THR A 60 -55.36 5.37 -37.46
CA THR A 60 -55.40 6.55 -36.58
C THR A 60 -56.69 6.63 -35.77
N VAL A 61 -56.64 6.99 -34.48
CA VAL A 61 -57.70 7.76 -33.78
C VAL A 61 -57.10 8.54 -32.58
N ILE A 62 -57.34 9.87 -32.55
CA ILE A 62 -57.17 10.82 -31.43
C ILE A 62 -58.58 11.22 -30.94
N PRO A 63 -58.82 11.49 -29.63
CA PRO A 63 -59.54 12.74 -29.25
C PRO A 63 -59.08 13.30 -27.84
N PRO A 64 -59.64 14.41 -27.28
CA PRO A 64 -59.11 15.79 -27.34
C PRO A 64 -59.01 16.49 -25.94
N PRO A 65 -58.62 17.79 -25.83
CA PRO A 65 -58.47 18.52 -24.57
C PRO A 65 -59.71 19.37 -24.20
N PRO A 66 -59.85 19.87 -22.95
CA PRO A 66 -60.84 20.90 -22.64
C PRO A 66 -60.21 22.25 -22.25
N SER A 67 -60.71 23.31 -22.89
CA SER A 67 -60.62 24.69 -22.43
C SER A 67 -61.92 25.42 -22.79
N SER A 68 -62.58 26.10 -21.85
CA SER A 68 -63.32 27.36 -22.07
C SER A 68 -63.95 27.92 -20.77
N LEU A 69 -63.96 29.25 -20.73
CA LEU A 69 -64.49 30.20 -19.73
C LEU A 69 -66.03 30.18 -19.61
N PRO A 70 -66.62 30.94 -18.65
CA PRO A 70 -67.22 32.24 -19.07
C PRO A 70 -67.15 33.39 -18.03
N GLY A 71 -66.91 34.62 -18.53
CA GLY A 71 -67.81 35.79 -18.41
C GLY A 71 -67.83 36.70 -17.15
N PRO A 72 -68.25 37.99 -17.27
CA PRO A 72 -67.68 39.14 -16.55
C PRO A 72 -68.66 39.95 -15.69
N VAL A 73 -68.19 40.72 -14.69
CA VAL A 73 -68.88 41.94 -14.17
C VAL A 73 -67.89 42.97 -13.60
N ASN A 74 -68.01 44.22 -14.08
CA ASN A 74 -67.31 45.43 -13.62
C ASN A 74 -67.99 46.07 -12.39
N SER A 75 -67.24 46.74 -11.51
CA SER A 75 -67.57 48.11 -11.04
C SER A 75 -66.41 48.79 -10.30
N SER A 76 -66.17 50.03 -10.73
CA SER A 76 -65.37 51.15 -10.18
C SER A 76 -65.66 51.45 -8.70
N THR A 77 -64.82 52.06 -7.85
CA THR A 77 -64.08 53.35 -7.92
C THR A 77 -63.32 53.45 -6.56
N SER A 78 -62.07 53.89 -6.42
CA SER A 78 -61.68 55.30 -6.29
C SER A 78 -60.21 55.37 -5.83
N VAL A 79 -59.54 56.45 -6.23
CA VAL A 79 -58.10 56.73 -6.07
C VAL A 79 -57.79 57.30 -4.69
N SER A 80 -56.72 56.84 -4.05
CA SER A 80 -55.93 57.67 -3.13
C SER A 80 -54.46 57.26 -3.13
N SER A 81 -53.63 58.15 -3.67
CA SER A 81 -52.18 58.14 -3.65
C SER A 81 -51.62 58.20 -2.22
N THR A 82 -50.85 57.20 -1.81
CA THR A 82 -49.83 57.31 -0.75
C THR A 82 -48.80 56.21 -0.95
N SER A 83 -47.54 56.60 -1.06
CA SER A 83 -46.37 55.73 -1.22
C SER A 83 -46.17 54.86 0.02
N PRO A 84 -46.08 53.52 -0.07
CA PRO A 84 -45.56 52.71 1.01
C PRO A 84 -44.12 52.31 0.73
N SER A 85 -43.24 52.73 1.65
CA SER A 85 -41.95 52.11 1.94
C SER A 85 -41.95 50.60 1.69
N VAL A 86 -40.96 50.13 0.91
CA VAL A 86 -40.62 48.71 0.78
C VAL A 86 -40.52 48.10 2.18
N PRO A 87 -41.33 47.07 2.52
CA PRO A 87 -41.14 46.35 3.75
C PRO A 87 -39.83 45.57 3.65
N SER A 88 -38.87 45.91 4.51
CA SER A 88 -37.81 45.00 4.90
C SER A 88 -38.45 43.82 5.64
N SER A 89 -38.78 42.73 4.94
CA SER A 89 -39.08 41.46 5.60
C SER A 89 -37.77 40.77 5.95
N ASN A 90 -37.27 41.10 7.14
CA ASN A 90 -36.42 40.21 7.91
C ASN A 90 -37.17 38.90 8.20
N ASP A 91 -36.41 37.81 8.15
CA ASP A 91 -36.54 36.60 8.96
C ASP A 91 -37.82 35.76 8.80
N LEU A 92 -37.90 35.03 7.69
CA LEU A 92 -38.35 33.65 7.75
C LEU A 92 -37.10 32.78 7.96
N PRO A 93 -37.00 31.95 9.02
CA PRO A 93 -35.89 31.04 9.17
C PRO A 93 -35.86 30.08 7.98
N ASP A 94 -34.74 30.11 7.25
CA ASP A 94 -34.34 29.13 6.23
C ASP A 94 -34.68 27.72 6.78
N PRO A 95 -35.29 26.78 6.03
CA PRO A 95 -35.48 25.42 6.52
C PRO A 95 -34.11 24.85 6.89
N ASP A 96 -33.84 24.87 8.19
CA ASP A 96 -32.52 24.69 8.76
C ASP A 96 -31.95 23.35 8.29
N ILE A 97 -30.76 23.36 7.67
CA ILE A 97 -29.99 22.15 7.36
C ILE A 97 -29.87 21.22 8.59
N ASP A 98 -29.94 21.77 9.81
CA ASP A 98 -30.02 20.99 11.03
C ASP A 98 -31.30 20.11 11.08
N ASN A 99 -32.44 20.52 10.50
CA ASN A 99 -33.64 19.67 10.35
C ASN A 99 -33.40 18.50 9.37
N TYR A 100 -32.69 18.74 8.26
CA TYR A 100 -32.31 17.70 7.32
C TYR A 100 -31.41 16.65 7.99
N LEU A 101 -30.39 17.12 8.75
CA LEU A 101 -29.48 16.23 9.49
C LEU A 101 -30.19 15.51 10.65
N MET A 102 -31.10 16.18 11.36
CA MET A 102 -31.95 15.56 12.38
C MET A 102 -32.83 14.47 11.78
N THR A 103 -33.41 14.69 10.59
CA THR A 103 -34.20 13.67 9.87
C THR A 103 -33.33 12.50 9.41
N ALA A 104 -32.14 12.79 8.86
CA ALA A 104 -31.23 11.77 8.34
C ALA A 104 -30.59 10.89 9.42
N TYR A 105 -30.24 11.49 10.56
CA TYR A 105 -29.37 10.87 11.57
C TYR A 105 -29.92 10.88 12.98
N GLY A 106 -30.90 11.74 13.30
CA GLY A 106 -31.41 11.94 14.67
C GLY A 106 -30.53 12.84 15.53
N SER A 107 -29.66 13.67 14.92
CA SER A 107 -28.78 14.62 15.61
C SER A 107 -28.38 15.77 14.69
N SER A 108 -28.06 16.93 15.27
CA SER A 108 -27.51 18.11 14.56
C SER A 108 -25.98 18.15 14.61
N LEU A 109 -25.39 19.18 14.00
CA LEU A 109 -23.97 19.49 14.05
C LEU A 109 -23.53 19.94 15.46
N ASP A 110 -22.24 19.74 15.74
CA ASP A 110 -21.60 20.19 16.98
C ASP A 110 -20.64 21.35 16.69
N ARG A 111 -20.96 22.55 17.20
CA ARG A 111 -20.19 23.78 16.96
C ARG A 111 -19.31 24.16 18.16
N SER A 112 -18.77 23.17 18.87
CA SER A 112 -17.90 23.40 20.04
C SER A 112 -16.42 23.40 19.70
N GLU A 113 -15.70 24.39 20.25
CA GLU A 113 -14.23 24.36 20.36
C GLU A 113 -13.82 23.60 21.64
N VAL A 114 -12.55 23.19 21.73
CA VAL A 114 -12.00 22.69 22.99
C VAL A 114 -12.04 23.83 24.01
N PRO A 115 -12.81 23.72 25.12
CA PRO A 115 -12.97 24.85 26.02
C PRO A 115 -11.64 25.15 26.73
N MET A 116 -11.11 26.38 26.56
CA MET A 116 -9.98 26.84 27.36
C MET A 116 -10.40 26.92 28.83
N GLY A 117 -9.69 26.24 29.73
CA GLY A 117 -10.04 26.19 31.15
C GLY A 117 -11.22 25.28 31.49
N THR A 118 -11.52 24.27 30.66
CA THR A 118 -12.54 23.25 30.93
C THR A 118 -12.36 22.57 32.30
N THR A 119 -13.47 22.27 32.96
CA THR A 119 -13.52 21.45 34.18
C THR A 119 -13.48 19.95 33.89
N ASN A 120 -13.55 19.53 32.62
CA ASN A 120 -13.40 18.13 32.23
C ASN A 120 -11.93 17.70 32.33
N GLU A 121 -11.63 16.85 33.34
CA GLU A 121 -10.27 16.41 33.63
C GLU A 121 -9.59 15.71 32.44
N TRP A 122 -10.33 14.92 31.64
CA TRP A 122 -9.74 14.19 30.52
C TRP A 122 -9.34 15.11 29.38
N VAL A 123 -10.15 16.13 29.08
CA VAL A 123 -9.80 17.14 28.09
C VAL A 123 -8.57 17.93 28.53
N SER A 124 -8.51 18.33 29.81
CA SER A 124 -7.34 19.00 30.39
C SER A 124 -6.06 18.15 30.27
N ARG A 125 -6.12 16.88 30.67
CA ARG A 125 -5.00 15.93 30.57
C ARG A 125 -4.57 15.75 29.11
N TRP A 126 -5.50 15.55 28.18
CA TRP A 126 -5.19 15.37 26.76
C TRP A 126 -4.55 16.63 26.16
N SER A 127 -5.10 17.82 26.41
CA SER A 127 -4.54 19.08 25.92
C SER A 127 -3.10 19.31 26.39
N SER A 128 -2.78 18.88 27.62
CA SER A 128 -1.42 18.97 28.16
C SER A 128 -0.40 18.06 27.47
N ILE A 129 -0.85 16.94 26.88
CA ILE A 129 0.03 15.95 26.23
C ILE A 129 0.00 15.98 24.70
N ALA A 130 -1.03 16.59 24.08
CA ALA A 130 -1.19 16.62 22.62
C ALA A 130 -0.06 17.34 21.87
N HIS A 131 0.65 18.26 22.55
CA HIS A 131 1.75 19.06 22.01
C HIS A 131 3.15 18.50 22.28
N LEU A 132 3.26 17.36 22.98
CA LEU A 132 4.56 16.80 23.35
C LEU A 132 5.39 16.46 22.10
N LYS A 133 6.69 16.73 22.17
CA LYS A 133 7.67 16.52 21.08
C LYS A 133 8.49 15.24 21.26
N GLY A 134 8.35 14.60 22.41
CA GLY A 134 9.10 13.46 22.89
C GLY A 134 8.84 12.22 22.05
N LYS A 135 9.81 11.31 22.08
CA LYS A 135 9.68 10.01 21.42
C LYS A 135 8.97 9.05 22.38
N LEU A 136 8.26 8.07 21.84
CA LEU A 136 7.70 6.97 22.61
C LEU A 136 8.66 5.76 22.61
N TYR A 137 8.58 4.93 23.65
CA TYR A 137 9.16 3.60 23.67
C TYR A 137 8.40 2.68 22.72
N HIS A 138 9.13 1.75 22.09
CA HIS A 138 8.50 0.59 21.47
C HIS A 138 8.01 -0.38 22.54
N VAL A 139 6.85 -1.00 22.31
CA VAL A 139 6.29 -1.98 23.23
C VAL A 139 7.21 -3.22 23.26
N PRO A 140 7.78 -3.59 24.43
CA PRO A 140 8.68 -4.73 24.52
C PRO A 140 7.92 -6.04 24.33
N GLY A 141 8.59 -7.08 23.81
CA GLY A 141 8.03 -8.43 23.79
C GLY A 141 7.91 -9.05 25.21
N GLY A 142 7.12 -10.11 25.34
CA GLY A 142 6.95 -10.85 26.60
C GLY A 142 5.77 -10.37 27.45
N SER A 143 5.81 -10.62 28.77
CA SER A 143 4.69 -10.37 29.70
C SER A 143 4.27 -8.90 29.77
N ILE A 144 5.22 -7.98 29.91
CA ILE A 144 4.92 -6.53 30.01
C ILE A 144 4.26 -6.01 28.74
N GLY A 145 4.71 -6.44 27.56
CA GLY A 145 4.04 -6.08 26.30
C GLY A 145 2.62 -6.63 26.22
N ARG A 146 2.39 -7.88 26.65
CA ARG A 146 1.04 -8.46 26.73
C ARG A 146 0.15 -7.68 27.71
N HIS A 147 0.68 -7.27 28.86
CA HIS A 147 -0.03 -6.44 29.84
C HIS A 147 -0.43 -5.08 29.24
N TYR A 148 0.51 -4.39 28.57
CA TYR A 148 0.19 -3.15 27.86
C TYR A 148 -0.92 -3.33 26.82
N VAL A 149 -0.85 -4.40 26.01
CA VAL A 149 -1.84 -4.67 24.96
C VAL A 149 -3.21 -5.01 25.55
N ASP A 150 -3.26 -5.77 26.65
CA ASP A 150 -4.52 -6.04 27.36
C ASP A 150 -5.12 -4.76 27.93
N GLN A 151 -4.31 -3.88 28.54
CA GLN A 151 -4.82 -2.62 29.05
C GLN A 151 -5.30 -1.71 27.91
N LEU A 152 -4.55 -1.62 26.81
CA LEU A 152 -4.97 -0.90 25.60
C LEU A 152 -6.30 -1.44 25.04
N SER A 153 -6.49 -2.77 25.06
CA SER A 153 -7.74 -3.40 24.65
C SER A 153 -8.92 -2.94 25.51
N LYS A 154 -8.72 -2.81 26.83
CA LYS A 154 -9.75 -2.27 27.74
C LYS A 154 -10.05 -0.81 27.47
N GLU A 155 -9.03 0.04 27.29
CA GLU A 155 -9.25 1.47 27.00
C GLU A 155 -10.00 1.68 25.67
N VAL A 156 -9.70 0.88 24.64
CA VAL A 156 -10.46 0.89 23.38
C VAL A 156 -11.90 0.41 23.60
N LEU A 157 -12.10 -0.63 24.41
CA LEU A 157 -13.43 -1.15 24.70
C LEU A 157 -14.28 -0.18 25.53
N TYR A 158 -13.67 0.54 26.47
CA TYR A 158 -14.36 1.60 27.21
C TYR A 158 -14.86 2.71 26.28
N LEU A 159 -14.04 3.13 25.31
CA LEU A 159 -14.48 4.05 24.27
C LEU A 159 -15.56 3.42 23.38
N ALA A 160 -15.44 2.15 23.02
CA ALA A 160 -16.44 1.43 22.23
C ALA A 160 -17.78 1.27 22.96
N ASN A 161 -17.80 1.32 24.29
CA ASN A 161 -19.02 1.19 25.11
C ASN A 161 -19.57 2.56 25.55
N GLY A 162 -18.87 3.67 25.29
CA GLY A 162 -19.26 5.00 25.79
C GLY A 162 -19.02 5.20 27.27
N SER A 163 -18.15 4.40 27.88
CA SER A 163 -17.81 4.52 29.31
C SER A 163 -16.85 5.68 29.58
N PHE A 164 -15.95 5.97 28.65
CA PHE A 164 -14.97 7.05 28.76
C PHE A 164 -14.71 7.71 27.39
N PRO A 165 -14.38 9.01 27.36
CA PRO A 165 -14.07 9.72 26.13
C PRO A 165 -12.70 9.32 25.58
N SER A 166 -12.50 9.57 24.29
CA SER A 166 -11.30 9.20 23.53
C SER A 166 -10.01 9.77 24.09
N GLU A 167 -10.10 10.90 24.79
CA GLU A 167 -9.05 11.60 25.51
C GLU A 167 -8.32 10.64 26.47
N ARG A 168 -9.06 9.80 27.23
CA ARG A 168 -8.49 8.82 28.16
C ARG A 168 -7.59 7.81 27.44
N LEU A 169 -8.06 7.27 26.32
CA LEU A 169 -7.30 6.33 25.48
C LEU A 169 -6.04 6.98 24.89
N MET A 170 -6.14 8.23 24.42
CA MET A 170 -4.99 8.95 23.87
C MET A 170 -3.95 9.28 24.94
N VAL A 171 -4.41 9.69 26.15
CA VAL A 171 -3.55 9.93 27.31
C VAL A 171 -2.83 8.66 27.72
N PHE A 172 -3.54 7.52 27.86
CA PHE A 172 -2.94 6.21 28.19
C PHE A 172 -1.73 5.90 27.31
N SER A 173 -1.92 5.94 26.00
CA SER A 173 -0.89 5.56 25.04
C SER A 173 0.33 6.50 25.12
N ALA A 174 0.08 7.80 25.27
CA ALA A 174 1.13 8.82 25.34
C ALA A 174 1.95 8.71 26.64
N VAL A 175 1.31 8.65 27.81
CA VAL A 175 2.01 8.74 29.11
C VAL A 175 2.72 7.44 29.47
N ILE A 176 2.12 6.28 29.16
CA ILE A 176 2.75 4.99 29.46
C ILE A 176 4.03 4.82 28.65
N LEU A 177 3.99 5.17 27.36
CA LEU A 177 5.11 4.96 26.45
C LEU A 177 6.11 6.12 26.40
N GLN A 178 5.88 7.26 27.07
CA GLN A 178 6.76 8.42 26.96
C GLN A 178 8.22 8.08 27.30
N ARG A 179 9.15 8.34 26.38
CA ARG A 179 10.55 7.92 26.54
C ARG A 179 11.29 8.78 27.56
N ILE A 180 12.03 8.11 28.44
CA ILE A 180 13.07 8.72 29.27
C ILE A 180 14.40 8.64 28.52
N HIS A 181 15.02 9.78 28.20
CA HIS A 181 16.18 9.85 27.32
C HIS A 181 17.43 9.12 27.88
N THR A 182 17.55 9.01 29.19
CA THR A 182 18.62 8.29 29.90
C THR A 182 18.40 6.77 29.97
N VAL A 183 17.17 6.29 29.82
CA VAL A 183 16.84 4.87 29.93
C VAL A 183 16.79 4.24 28.54
N ARG A 184 17.79 3.39 28.26
CA ARG A 184 17.98 2.75 26.93
C ARG A 184 18.00 1.22 26.97
N LYS A 185 18.39 0.61 28.10
CA LYS A 185 18.50 -0.84 28.23
C LYS A 185 17.11 -1.48 28.30
N GLY A 186 16.90 -2.58 27.58
CA GLY A 186 15.59 -3.23 27.48
C GLY A 186 14.98 -3.67 28.82
N SER A 187 15.79 -4.11 29.78
CA SER A 187 15.33 -4.46 31.14
C SER A 187 14.84 -3.24 31.92
N ASP A 188 15.49 -2.09 31.77
CA ASP A 188 15.09 -0.86 32.46
C ASP A 188 13.84 -0.25 31.83
N ILE A 189 13.71 -0.31 30.51
CA ILE A 189 12.48 0.10 29.80
C ILE A 189 11.30 -0.72 30.32
N ARG A 190 11.46 -2.05 30.42
CA ARG A 190 10.44 -2.95 30.97
C ARG A 190 10.02 -2.52 32.38
N ARG A 191 10.98 -2.27 33.28
CA ARG A 191 10.71 -1.81 34.66
C ARG A 191 9.94 -0.48 34.70
N VAL A 192 10.28 0.48 33.83
CA VAL A 192 9.56 1.76 33.74
C VAL A 192 8.12 1.55 33.28
N LEU A 193 7.90 0.75 32.24
CA LEU A 193 6.56 0.49 31.71
C LEU A 193 5.69 -0.26 32.72
N ASP A 194 6.26 -1.23 33.44
CA ASP A 194 5.55 -2.00 34.47
C ASP A 194 5.05 -1.10 35.60
N ARG A 195 5.94 -0.25 36.15
CA ARG A 195 5.55 0.76 37.16
C ARG A 195 4.43 1.67 36.66
N ARG A 196 4.53 2.16 35.42
CA ARG A 196 3.51 3.07 34.86
C ARG A 196 2.17 2.38 34.63
N LEU A 197 2.17 1.12 34.22
CA LEU A 197 0.95 0.31 34.09
C LEU A 197 0.30 0.07 35.46
N GLU A 198 1.09 -0.17 36.50
CA GLU A 198 0.60 -0.29 37.87
C GLU A 198 -0.01 1.03 38.35
N MET A 199 0.68 2.16 38.15
CA MET A 199 0.14 3.50 38.47
C MET A 199 -1.18 3.77 37.73
N TRP A 200 -1.27 3.43 36.45
CA TRP A 200 -2.52 3.56 35.69
C TRP A 200 -3.65 2.70 36.26
N SER A 201 -3.34 1.48 36.73
CA SER A 201 -4.34 0.61 37.37
C SER A 201 -4.81 1.09 38.74
N LYS A 202 -4.07 2.00 39.38
CA LYS A 202 -4.40 2.66 40.65
C LYS A 202 -5.01 4.06 40.43
N ASP A 203 -5.37 4.39 39.19
CA ASP A 203 -5.91 5.69 38.78
C ASP A 203 -4.97 6.89 39.08
N GLU A 204 -3.66 6.66 39.16
CA GLU A 204 -2.63 7.70 39.38
C GLU A 204 -2.30 8.46 38.07
N PHE A 205 -3.31 9.06 37.43
CA PHE A 205 -3.19 9.67 36.10
C PHE A 205 -2.35 10.95 36.08
N ASP A 206 -2.58 11.87 37.01
CA ASP A 206 -1.91 13.18 37.03
C ASP A 206 -0.39 13.07 37.29
N PRO A 207 0.10 12.19 38.18
CA PRO A 207 1.52 11.88 38.27
C PRO A 207 2.12 11.41 36.95
N LEU A 208 1.43 10.54 36.20
CA LEU A 208 1.89 10.03 34.90
C LEU A 208 1.97 11.15 33.83
N VAL A 209 0.95 12.02 33.77
CA VAL A 209 0.92 13.17 32.87
C VAL A 209 2.06 14.13 33.18
N ASN A 210 2.24 14.49 34.46
CA ASN A 210 3.32 15.38 34.89
C ASN A 210 4.71 14.78 34.62
N GLU A 211 4.88 13.47 34.80
CA GLU A 211 6.09 12.74 34.43
C GLU A 211 6.38 12.89 32.93
N ALA A 212 5.36 12.70 32.08
CA ALA A 212 5.51 12.77 30.64
C ALA A 212 5.94 14.18 30.16
N ILE A 213 5.28 15.23 30.68
CA ILE A 213 5.60 16.63 30.41
C ILE A 213 7.05 16.96 30.84
N ARG A 214 7.47 16.48 32.02
CA ARG A 214 8.82 16.73 32.54
C ARG A 214 9.89 16.17 31.61
N TYR A 215 9.71 14.94 31.12
CA TYR A 215 10.68 14.33 30.22
C TYR A 215 10.67 14.93 28.82
N ASP A 216 9.54 15.44 28.35
CA ASP A 216 9.45 16.16 27.08
C ASP A 216 10.34 17.41 27.04
N LYS A 217 10.29 18.23 28.10
CA LYS A 217 11.10 19.45 28.24
C LYS A 217 12.61 19.18 28.17
N SER A 218 13.05 17.96 28.49
CA SER A 218 14.47 17.57 28.46
C SER A 218 15.00 17.25 27.04
N VAL A 219 14.12 17.21 26.03
CA VAL A 219 14.49 16.86 24.64
C VAL A 219 15.11 18.07 23.94
N ARG A 220 16.44 18.06 23.75
CA ARG A 220 17.13 19.03 22.89
C ARG A 220 16.92 18.67 21.41
N ALA A 221 16.45 19.61 20.61
CA ALA A 221 16.45 19.51 19.15
C ALA A 221 17.90 19.63 18.64
N ARG A 222 18.55 18.51 18.33
CA ARG A 222 19.80 18.52 17.54
C ARG A 222 19.47 18.05 16.13
N LEU A 223 19.62 18.94 15.16
CA LEU A 223 19.78 18.56 13.75
C LEU A 223 21.29 18.37 13.53
N PRO A 224 21.76 17.18 13.14
CA PRO A 224 23.13 17.00 12.68
C PRO A 224 23.37 17.86 11.42
N PRO A 225 24.59 18.34 11.18
CA PRO A 225 24.94 18.97 9.90
C PRO A 225 24.74 17.99 8.74
N LEU A 226 24.28 18.51 7.60
CA LEU A 226 24.07 17.75 6.36
C LEU A 226 25.43 17.51 5.68
N THR A 227 26.02 16.33 5.90
CA THR A 227 27.18 15.83 5.15
C THR A 227 26.75 14.79 4.12
N GLU A 228 27.59 14.47 3.12
CA GLU A 228 27.31 13.36 2.17
C GLU A 228 27.11 12.01 2.89
N ASP A 229 27.86 11.75 3.98
CA ASP A 229 27.65 10.58 4.83
C ASP A 229 26.27 10.56 5.49
N HIS A 230 25.73 11.74 5.84
CA HIS A 230 24.39 11.84 6.39
C HIS A 230 23.33 11.42 5.37
N PHE A 231 23.52 11.73 4.09
CA PHE A 231 22.60 11.37 3.02
C PHE A 231 22.47 9.84 2.87
N VAL A 232 23.59 9.14 2.75
CA VAL A 232 23.61 7.66 2.64
C VAL A 232 23.05 7.01 3.90
N SER A 233 23.37 7.57 5.07
CA SER A 233 22.86 7.08 6.36
C SER A 233 21.33 7.18 6.48
N VAL A 234 20.75 8.32 6.09
CA VAL A 234 19.29 8.52 6.11
C VAL A 234 18.60 7.60 5.12
N PHE A 235 19.11 7.51 3.88
CA PHE A 235 18.60 6.60 2.86
C PHE A 235 18.60 5.15 3.37
N SER A 236 19.76 4.69 3.88
CA SER A 236 19.94 3.31 4.35
C SER A 236 18.97 2.99 5.49
N ARG A 237 18.86 3.89 6.48
CA ARG A 237 17.93 3.73 7.59
C ARG A 237 16.47 3.63 7.12
N LEU A 238 16.06 4.44 6.14
CA LEU A 238 14.70 4.38 5.59
C LEU A 238 14.44 3.06 4.86
N MET A 239 15.39 2.60 4.04
CA MET A 239 15.31 1.31 3.33
C MET A 239 15.24 0.12 4.28
N LEU A 240 16.10 0.10 5.32
CA LEU A 240 16.12 -0.95 6.35
C LEU A 240 14.85 -0.99 7.21
N CYS A 241 14.08 0.11 7.24
CA CYS A 241 12.75 0.17 7.85
C CYS A 241 11.61 -0.17 6.87
N GLY A 242 11.91 -0.55 5.62
CA GLY A 242 10.91 -0.80 4.58
C GLY A 242 10.24 0.45 4.00
N LYS A 243 10.76 1.66 4.28
CA LYS A 243 10.20 2.95 3.85
C LYS A 243 10.72 3.37 2.47
N VAL A 244 10.58 2.50 1.47
CA VAL A 244 11.21 2.65 0.14
C VAL A 244 10.87 3.98 -0.54
N ARG A 245 9.58 4.36 -0.58
CA ARG A 245 9.17 5.63 -1.21
C ARG A 245 9.75 6.87 -0.53
N ALA A 246 9.88 6.85 0.79
CA ALA A 246 10.49 7.94 1.53
C ALA A 246 12.00 8.00 1.25
N ALA A 247 12.67 6.85 1.13
CA ALA A 247 14.07 6.77 0.77
C ALA A 247 14.33 7.30 -0.64
N VAL A 248 13.51 6.96 -1.63
CA VAL A 248 13.66 7.47 -3.00
C VAL A 248 13.35 8.96 -3.10
N ARG A 249 12.31 9.46 -2.41
CA ARG A 249 12.05 10.91 -2.35
C ARG A 249 13.20 11.70 -1.74
N TRP A 250 13.93 11.10 -0.81
CA TRP A 250 15.14 11.70 -0.23
C TRP A 250 16.27 11.86 -1.26
N LEU A 251 16.26 11.08 -2.35
CA LEU A 251 17.23 11.20 -3.44
C LEU A 251 16.89 12.32 -4.42
N SER A 252 15.63 12.72 -4.53
CA SER A 252 15.19 13.81 -5.39
C SER A 252 15.61 15.16 -4.78
N ASP A 253 16.26 16.05 -5.55
CA ASP A 253 16.72 17.38 -5.10
C ASP A 253 15.60 18.38 -4.78
N SER A 254 14.35 17.92 -4.76
CA SER A 254 13.22 18.77 -4.44
C SER A 254 13.12 18.96 -2.93
N ASN A 255 13.51 20.14 -2.42
CA ASN A 255 13.11 20.63 -1.09
C ASN A 255 11.56 20.66 -0.90
N LYS A 256 10.80 20.43 -1.98
CA LYS A 256 9.35 20.25 -1.99
C LYS A 256 8.93 19.13 -1.04
N GLY A 257 7.94 19.42 -0.20
CA GLY A 257 7.40 18.47 0.75
C GLY A 257 8.19 18.31 2.05
N THR A 258 9.17 19.18 2.32
CA THR A 258 9.72 19.34 3.67
C THR A 258 8.69 19.98 4.60
N VAL A 259 8.77 19.67 5.90
CA VAL A 259 7.87 20.25 6.91
C VAL A 259 8.39 21.62 7.32
N LEU A 260 7.57 22.64 7.12
CA LEU A 260 7.88 24.02 7.52
C LEU A 260 7.52 24.25 8.99
N SER A 261 8.34 25.06 9.67
CA SER A 261 8.05 25.56 11.01
C SER A 261 6.92 26.59 10.96
N SER A 262 6.07 26.62 11.98
CA SER A 262 4.96 27.58 12.10
C SER A 262 5.41 29.05 12.06
N LYS A 263 6.66 29.30 12.49
CA LYS A 263 7.27 30.64 12.54
C LYS A 263 8.03 31.00 11.26
N SER A 264 8.26 30.05 10.35
CA SER A 264 8.96 30.33 9.10
C SER A 264 8.14 31.28 8.23
N PRO A 265 8.79 32.22 7.51
CA PRO A 265 8.09 33.04 6.52
C PRO A 265 7.69 32.18 5.31
N THR A 266 6.55 32.51 4.70
CA THR A 266 6.10 31.90 3.45
C THR A 266 5.41 32.95 2.58
N ILE A 267 5.49 32.75 1.27
CA ILE A 267 4.82 33.60 0.28
C ILE A 267 3.49 32.95 -0.08
N VAL A 268 2.40 33.68 0.11
CA VAL A 268 1.05 33.26 -0.29
C VAL A 268 0.55 34.21 -1.38
N LYS A 269 0.13 33.63 -2.50
CA LYS A 269 -0.58 34.38 -3.55
C LYS A 269 -2.01 34.67 -3.09
N ASN A 270 -2.42 35.92 -3.20
CA ASN A 270 -3.76 36.41 -2.97
C ASN A 270 -4.63 36.19 -4.23
N GLY A 271 -5.95 36.23 -4.08
CA GLY A 271 -6.90 36.00 -5.18
C GLY A 271 -6.87 37.06 -6.29
N ASP A 272 -6.25 38.21 -6.03
CA ASP A 272 -6.01 39.31 -6.98
C ASP A 272 -4.67 39.18 -7.75
N GLY A 273 -3.94 38.08 -7.54
CA GLY A 273 -2.62 37.84 -8.15
C GLY A 273 -1.43 38.45 -7.40
N THR A 274 -1.66 39.26 -6.35
CA THR A 274 -0.58 39.81 -5.52
C THR A 274 0.01 38.75 -4.59
N SER A 275 1.24 38.94 -4.11
CA SER A 275 1.90 38.03 -3.17
C SER A 275 2.08 38.69 -1.81
N SER A 276 1.67 38.02 -0.75
CA SER A 276 1.86 38.48 0.63
C SER A 276 2.86 37.59 1.38
N ASN A 277 3.77 38.23 2.12
CA ASN A 277 4.65 37.57 3.08
C ASN A 277 3.91 37.41 4.41
N MET A 278 3.84 36.18 4.93
CA MET A 278 3.24 35.90 6.24
C MET A 278 3.94 34.72 6.90
N SER A 279 3.64 34.48 8.18
CA SER A 279 4.06 33.26 8.85
C SER A 279 3.32 32.04 8.31
N VAL A 280 3.95 30.87 8.37
CA VAL A 280 3.28 29.60 8.05
C VAL A 280 2.01 29.40 8.89
N LEU A 281 1.99 29.83 10.16
CA LEU A 281 0.80 29.77 11.00
C LEU A 281 -0.38 30.60 10.44
N GLU A 282 -0.12 31.82 9.97
CA GLU A 282 -1.15 32.67 9.34
C GLU A 282 -1.62 32.09 8.02
N ALA A 283 -0.70 31.55 7.22
CA ALA A 283 -1.04 30.87 5.98
C ALA A 283 -1.92 29.63 6.24
N LEU A 284 -1.63 28.86 7.31
CA LEU A 284 -2.46 27.75 7.75
C LEU A 284 -3.85 28.23 8.19
N LYS A 285 -3.95 29.32 8.96
CA LYS A 285 -5.24 29.91 9.34
C LYS A 285 -6.09 30.27 8.12
N ARG A 286 -5.50 30.97 7.13
CA ARG A 286 -6.21 31.33 5.87
C ARG A 286 -6.67 30.12 5.05
N LYS A 287 -6.01 28.97 5.19
CA LYS A 287 -6.39 27.73 4.48
C LYS A 287 -7.56 26.98 5.13
N HIS A 288 -7.99 27.34 6.35
CA HIS A 288 -9.08 26.67 7.05
C HIS A 288 -10.24 27.66 7.22
N PRO A 289 -11.24 27.65 6.32
CA PRO A 289 -12.35 28.60 6.38
C PRO A 289 -13.34 28.26 7.51
N GLU A 290 -14.15 29.26 7.86
CA GLU A 290 -15.31 29.10 8.75
C GLU A 290 -16.40 28.26 8.06
N SER A 291 -17.29 27.66 8.86
CA SER A 291 -18.40 26.85 8.34
C SER A 291 -19.44 27.73 7.62
N GLN A 292 -19.98 27.22 6.52
CA GLN A 292 -20.95 27.89 5.68
C GLN A 292 -22.21 27.02 5.53
N SER A 293 -23.39 27.66 5.56
CA SER A 293 -24.65 26.98 5.24
C SER A 293 -24.71 26.68 3.74
N PRO A 294 -25.14 25.47 3.35
CA PRO A 294 -25.23 25.11 1.94
C PRO A 294 -26.46 25.75 1.30
N PRO A 295 -26.37 26.19 0.02
CA PRO A 295 -27.58 26.52 -0.73
C PRO A 295 -28.46 25.28 -0.92
N LEU A 296 -29.76 25.40 -0.70
CA LEU A 296 -30.72 24.28 -0.83
C LEU A 296 -30.64 23.57 -2.20
N SER A 297 -30.32 24.32 -3.26
CA SER A 297 -30.17 23.75 -4.62
C SER A 297 -29.00 22.77 -4.78
N THR A 298 -28.15 22.63 -3.76
CA THR A 298 -27.02 21.68 -3.74
C THR A 298 -27.32 20.39 -2.97
N LEU A 299 -28.45 20.36 -2.25
CA LEU A 299 -28.90 19.22 -1.48
C LEU A 299 -29.70 18.28 -2.39
N LEU A 300 -29.32 17.01 -2.40
CA LEU A 300 -30.06 15.97 -3.12
C LEU A 300 -31.40 15.70 -2.43
N THR A 301 -32.41 15.35 -3.22
CA THR A 301 -33.73 14.96 -2.72
C THR A 301 -33.91 13.44 -2.85
N ALA A 302 -34.36 12.80 -1.77
CA ALA A 302 -34.74 11.40 -1.77
C ALA A 302 -35.83 11.17 -0.70
N ASP A 303 -37.00 10.70 -1.13
CA ASP A 303 -38.11 10.36 -0.25
C ASP A 303 -38.75 9.02 -0.68
N PRO A 304 -38.65 7.96 0.13
CA PRO A 304 -37.93 7.88 1.41
C PRO A 304 -36.41 7.90 1.21
N LEU A 305 -35.65 8.28 2.25
CA LEU A 305 -34.20 8.15 2.27
C LEU A 305 -33.79 6.67 2.10
N PRO A 306 -32.68 6.37 1.38
CA PRO A 306 -32.20 5.00 1.21
C PRO A 306 -32.00 4.28 2.56
N PRO A 307 -32.28 2.98 2.68
CA PRO A 307 -32.07 2.26 3.94
C PRO A 307 -30.58 2.26 4.34
N ARG A 308 -30.29 2.37 5.63
CA ARG A 308 -28.92 2.18 6.15
C ARG A 308 -28.73 0.71 6.48
N SER A 309 -27.70 0.11 5.89
CA SER A 309 -27.25 -1.23 6.26
C SER A 309 -26.43 -1.18 7.55
N VAL A 310 -26.67 -2.11 8.47
CA VAL A 310 -25.80 -2.29 9.64
C VAL A 310 -24.43 -2.76 9.16
N LEU A 311 -23.39 -1.98 9.45
CA LEU A 311 -22.03 -2.32 9.09
C LEU A 311 -21.46 -3.31 10.11
N GLU A 312 -21.32 -4.58 9.70
CA GLU A 312 -20.71 -5.60 10.54
C GLU A 312 -19.19 -5.62 10.38
N VAL A 313 -18.48 -5.50 11.51
CA VAL A 313 -17.01 -5.39 11.54
C VAL A 313 -16.44 -6.40 12.51
N THR A 314 -15.43 -7.15 12.05
CA THR A 314 -14.77 -8.20 12.83
C THR A 314 -13.29 -7.89 13.06
N GLY A 315 -12.66 -8.54 14.04
CA GLY A 315 -11.22 -8.45 14.25
C GLY A 315 -10.40 -8.88 13.02
N SER A 316 -10.94 -9.74 12.15
CA SER A 316 -10.34 -10.11 10.87
C SER A 316 -10.28 -8.93 9.88
N HIS A 317 -11.32 -8.09 9.83
CA HIS A 317 -11.29 -6.87 9.01
C HIS A 317 -10.19 -5.91 9.51
N VAL A 318 -10.07 -5.73 10.82
CA VAL A 318 -9.02 -4.91 11.45
C VAL A 318 -7.62 -5.50 11.21
N HIS A 319 -7.47 -6.83 11.21
CA HIS A 319 -6.21 -7.49 10.87
C HIS A 319 -5.74 -7.12 9.45
N LEU A 320 -6.64 -7.19 8.46
CA LEU A 320 -6.33 -6.90 7.07
C LEU A 320 -5.84 -5.45 6.88
N THR A 321 -6.50 -4.48 7.50
CA THR A 321 -6.14 -3.06 7.37
C THR A 321 -4.90 -2.69 8.16
N SER A 322 -4.74 -3.21 9.39
CA SER A 322 -3.57 -2.95 10.23
C SER A 322 -2.28 -3.51 9.61
N SER A 323 -2.31 -4.69 8.98
CA SER A 323 -1.13 -5.25 8.29
C SER A 323 -0.55 -4.34 7.19
N ARG A 324 -1.35 -3.41 6.66
CA ARG A 324 -1.00 -2.49 5.58
C ARG A 324 -0.91 -1.02 6.03
N ILE A 325 -1.12 -0.73 7.31
CA ILE A 325 -1.07 0.65 7.80
C ILE A 325 0.35 1.21 7.72
N GLN A 326 0.45 2.49 7.34
CA GLN A 326 1.70 3.23 7.26
C GLN A 326 1.45 4.67 7.72
N GLY A 327 2.53 5.42 7.91
CA GLY A 327 2.47 6.85 8.23
C GLY A 327 2.92 7.18 9.66
N SER A 328 3.08 8.47 9.89
CA SER A 328 3.50 9.05 11.17
C SER A 328 2.36 9.10 12.20
N ALA A 329 2.72 9.41 13.44
CA ALA A 329 1.75 9.58 14.50
C ALA A 329 0.92 10.86 14.36
N GLY A 330 -0.32 10.77 14.84
CA GLY A 330 -1.17 11.92 15.18
C GLY A 330 -0.75 12.56 16.51
N PRO A 331 -1.63 13.32 17.17
CA PRO A 331 -1.33 14.03 18.41
C PRO A 331 -0.82 13.14 19.57
N SER A 332 -1.30 11.90 19.70
CA SER A 332 -0.91 10.96 20.76
C SER A 332 0.51 10.43 20.67
N GLY A 333 1.19 10.61 19.53
CA GLY A 333 2.54 10.11 19.30
C GLY A 333 2.64 8.62 18.89
N THR A 334 1.54 7.87 18.85
CA THR A 334 1.54 6.46 18.39
C THR A 334 1.47 6.33 16.86
N ASP A 335 2.51 5.79 16.24
CA ASP A 335 2.64 5.68 14.77
C ASP A 335 2.14 4.33 14.21
N ALA A 336 2.21 4.16 12.89
CA ALA A 336 1.81 2.92 12.22
C ALA A 336 2.54 1.67 12.73
N ASN A 337 3.83 1.78 13.08
CA ASN A 337 4.62 0.65 13.56
C ASN A 337 4.14 0.20 14.95
N HIS A 338 3.83 1.16 15.83
CA HIS A 338 3.23 0.86 17.13
C HIS A 338 1.94 0.05 16.96
N TRP A 339 1.00 0.55 16.14
CA TRP A 339 -0.30 -0.09 15.95
C TRP A 339 -0.19 -1.46 15.26
N GLN A 340 0.72 -1.62 14.29
CA GLN A 340 1.03 -2.94 13.73
C GLN A 340 1.53 -3.90 14.79
N ASP A 341 2.45 -3.46 15.64
CA ASP A 341 3.03 -4.33 16.67
C ASP A 341 1.94 -4.79 17.66
N VAL A 342 1.14 -3.87 18.22
CA VAL A 342 0.12 -4.22 19.23
C VAL A 342 -1.08 -4.98 18.65
N LEU A 343 -1.45 -4.74 17.39
CA LEU A 343 -2.56 -5.45 16.74
C LEU A 343 -2.17 -6.80 16.14
N LEU A 344 -0.89 -7.11 15.94
CA LEU A 344 -0.48 -8.30 15.19
C LEU A 344 0.53 -9.22 15.90
N ARG A 345 1.31 -8.75 16.89
CA ARG A 345 2.47 -9.52 17.40
C ARG A 345 2.31 -10.19 18.76
N PHE A 346 1.20 -9.97 19.47
CA PHE A 346 0.99 -10.48 20.83
C PHE A 346 -0.05 -11.60 20.92
N GLY A 347 -0.24 -12.37 19.84
CA GLY A 347 -1.12 -13.55 19.83
C GLY A 347 -2.57 -13.22 20.22
N ALA A 348 -3.13 -13.96 21.17
CA ALA A 348 -4.50 -13.77 21.66
C ALA A 348 -4.76 -12.37 22.27
N HIS A 349 -3.73 -11.70 22.79
CA HIS A 349 -3.86 -10.33 23.32
C HIS A 349 -4.10 -9.33 22.19
N SER A 350 -3.34 -9.47 21.10
CA SER A 350 -3.55 -8.70 19.87
C SER A 350 -4.91 -9.01 19.23
N GLU A 351 -5.39 -10.25 19.31
CA GLU A 351 -6.71 -10.64 18.83
C GLU A 351 -7.83 -9.92 19.58
N ARG A 352 -7.82 -9.94 20.92
CA ARG A 352 -8.78 -9.19 21.73
C ARG A 352 -8.76 -7.69 21.44
N LEU A 353 -7.57 -7.11 21.24
CA LEU A 353 -7.45 -5.71 20.84
C LEU A 353 -8.11 -5.45 19.48
N ARG A 354 -7.91 -6.34 18.49
CA ARG A 354 -8.58 -6.22 17.18
C ARG A 354 -10.10 -6.29 17.31
N ASP A 355 -10.62 -7.17 18.17
CA ASP A 355 -12.07 -7.27 18.42
C ASP A 355 -12.61 -6.03 19.14
N SER A 356 -11.83 -5.45 20.07
CA SER A 356 -12.19 -4.19 20.73
C SER A 356 -12.24 -3.03 19.74
N VAL A 357 -11.26 -2.94 18.83
CA VAL A 357 -11.26 -1.96 17.74
C VAL A 357 -12.45 -2.20 16.80
N ALA A 358 -12.77 -3.45 16.46
CA ALA A 358 -13.94 -3.78 15.65
C ALA A 358 -15.25 -3.33 16.33
N SER A 359 -15.35 -3.50 17.66
CA SER A 359 -16.48 -2.99 18.45
C SER A 359 -16.60 -1.46 18.35
N LEU A 360 -15.47 -0.75 18.48
CA LEU A 360 -15.45 0.71 18.30
C LEU A 360 -15.91 1.13 16.91
N ILE A 361 -15.45 0.44 15.85
CA ILE A 361 -15.90 0.72 14.48
C ILE A 361 -17.42 0.51 14.37
N ARG A 362 -17.97 -0.59 14.90
CA ARG A 362 -19.43 -0.84 14.89
C ARG A 362 -20.19 0.28 15.60
N ARG A 363 -19.73 0.77 16.75
CA ARG A 363 -20.34 1.93 17.42
C ARG A 363 -20.36 3.15 16.50
N LEU A 364 -19.21 3.52 15.95
CA LEU A 364 -19.06 4.71 15.12
C LEU A 364 -19.84 4.62 13.80
N SER A 365 -20.08 3.42 13.28
CA SER A 365 -20.77 3.21 12.00
C SER A 365 -22.26 2.94 12.13
N ASN A 366 -22.74 2.47 13.29
CA ASN A 366 -24.13 2.01 13.46
C ASN A 366 -24.93 2.80 14.50
N THR A 367 -24.28 3.66 15.30
CA THR A 367 -24.95 4.48 16.33
C THR A 367 -24.51 5.93 16.25
N VAL A 368 -25.41 6.86 16.54
CA VAL A 368 -25.03 8.27 16.72
C VAL A 368 -24.17 8.37 17.96
N THR A 369 -22.92 8.84 17.79
CA THR A 369 -21.93 8.91 18.88
C THR A 369 -21.75 10.36 19.31
N PRO A 370 -21.88 10.69 20.62
CA PRO A 370 -21.60 12.04 21.12
C PRO A 370 -20.22 12.55 20.66
N TRP A 371 -20.14 13.82 20.27
CA TRP A 371 -18.91 14.41 19.76
C TRP A 371 -17.80 14.43 20.81
N ASP A 372 -18.17 14.76 22.05
CA ASP A 372 -17.27 14.79 23.20
C ASP A 372 -16.63 13.42 23.48
N ASP A 373 -17.27 12.31 23.09
CA ASP A 373 -16.70 10.96 23.27
C ASP A 373 -15.52 10.71 22.33
N ILE A 374 -15.45 11.37 21.16
CA ILE A 374 -14.50 11.00 20.09
C ILE A 374 -13.59 12.14 19.64
N ARG A 375 -13.72 13.33 20.22
CA ARG A 375 -12.98 14.54 19.83
C ARG A 375 -11.47 14.33 19.72
N ALA A 376 -10.84 13.68 20.71
CA ALA A 376 -9.41 13.39 20.66
C ALA A 376 -9.06 12.28 19.65
N LEU A 377 -9.95 11.31 19.39
CA LEU A 377 -9.76 10.29 18.35
C LEU A 377 -9.72 10.92 16.94
N VAL A 378 -10.56 11.94 16.69
CA VAL A 378 -10.63 12.62 15.39
C VAL A 378 -9.60 13.73 15.22
N ALA A 379 -8.98 14.21 16.30
CA ALA A 379 -7.97 15.25 16.25
C ALA A 379 -6.78 14.91 15.33
N CYS A 380 -6.19 15.95 14.74
CA CYS A 380 -5.08 15.81 13.81
C CYS A 380 -3.87 16.61 14.28
N ARG A 381 -2.68 16.07 14.04
CA ARG A 381 -1.43 16.85 14.08
C ARG A 381 -1.28 17.56 12.74
N LEU A 382 -1.39 18.88 12.75
CA LEU A 382 -1.31 19.71 11.55
C LEU A 382 0.14 20.05 11.22
N ILE A 383 0.53 19.80 9.98
CA ILE A 383 1.83 20.21 9.44
C ILE A 383 1.63 21.03 8.15
N ALA A 384 2.57 21.92 7.88
CA ALA A 384 2.67 22.61 6.59
C ALA A 384 3.78 21.96 5.76
N LEU A 385 3.42 21.38 4.62
CA LEU A 385 4.39 20.92 3.63
C LEU A 385 4.73 22.05 2.67
N ASP A 386 6.01 22.20 2.33
CA ASP A 386 6.46 23.19 1.35
C ASP A 386 5.99 22.82 -0.07
N LYS A 387 5.22 23.73 -0.70
CA LYS A 387 4.75 23.60 -2.09
C LYS A 387 5.72 24.27 -3.09
N CYS A 388 6.63 25.14 -2.63
CA CYS A 388 7.56 25.93 -3.44
C CYS A 388 6.93 26.55 -4.72
N PRO A 389 6.24 27.71 -4.64
CA PRO A 389 5.91 28.51 -3.46
C PRO A 389 4.60 28.09 -2.76
N GLY A 390 4.41 28.55 -1.52
CA GLY A 390 3.20 28.33 -0.72
C GLY A 390 3.25 27.07 0.16
N ILE A 391 2.11 26.75 0.77
CA ILE A 391 1.99 25.63 1.72
C ILE A 391 0.89 24.64 1.33
N ARG A 392 1.07 23.37 1.70
CA ARG A 392 0.01 22.36 1.71
C ARG A 392 -0.27 21.93 3.16
N PRO A 393 -1.46 22.22 3.71
CA PRO A 393 -1.83 21.77 5.05
C PRO A 393 -2.08 20.25 5.05
N ILE A 394 -1.50 19.52 5.99
CA ILE A 394 -1.78 18.09 6.19
C ILE A 394 -2.14 17.86 7.66
N GLY A 395 -3.38 17.43 7.90
CA GLY A 395 -3.87 16.95 9.19
C GLY A 395 -3.61 15.46 9.36
N ILE A 396 -2.55 15.12 10.10
CA ILE A 396 -2.20 13.74 10.40
C ILE A 396 -3.07 13.27 11.57
N GLY A 397 -4.16 12.57 11.27
CA GLY A 397 -5.05 12.00 12.29
C GLY A 397 -4.41 10.86 13.08
N GLU A 398 -5.01 10.48 14.20
CA GLU A 398 -4.58 9.32 15.00
C GLU A 398 -4.43 8.06 14.16
N THR A 399 -3.39 7.26 14.42
CA THR A 399 -3.17 6.02 13.66
C THR A 399 -4.35 5.05 13.83
N LEU A 400 -4.96 5.00 15.03
CA LEU A 400 -6.20 4.26 15.27
C LEU A 400 -7.34 4.75 14.38
N ARG A 401 -7.59 6.07 14.31
CA ARG A 401 -8.59 6.66 13.39
C ARG A 401 -8.31 6.23 11.96
N ARG A 402 -7.05 6.23 11.51
CA ARG A 402 -6.72 5.81 10.14
C ARG A 402 -7.00 4.34 9.88
N ILE A 403 -6.81 3.46 10.87
CA ILE A 403 -7.18 2.04 10.77
C ILE A 403 -8.70 1.87 10.69
N ILE A 404 -9.44 2.61 11.53
CA ILE A 404 -10.91 2.67 11.52
C ILE A 404 -11.41 3.12 10.14
N CYS A 405 -10.98 4.29 9.65
CA CYS A 405 -11.34 4.85 8.35
C CYS A 405 -11.08 3.87 7.19
N LYS A 406 -9.89 3.23 7.18
CA LYS A 406 -9.55 2.23 6.14
C LYS A 406 -10.41 0.98 6.21
N THR A 407 -10.82 0.57 7.41
CA THR A 407 -11.67 -0.60 7.61
C THR A 407 -13.10 -0.33 7.16
N VAL A 408 -13.65 0.84 7.51
CA VAL A 408 -14.95 1.30 7.02
C VAL A 408 -14.92 1.40 5.49
N CYS A 409 -13.95 2.11 4.93
CA CYS A 409 -13.79 2.26 3.48
C CYS A 409 -13.73 0.91 2.75
N MET A 410 -12.97 -0.06 3.29
CA MET A 410 -12.86 -1.40 2.69
C MET A 410 -14.21 -2.11 2.59
N LEU A 411 -15.09 -1.93 3.59
CA LEU A 411 -16.37 -2.61 3.68
C LEU A 411 -17.50 -1.89 2.93
N THR A 412 -17.40 -0.57 2.78
CA THR A 412 -18.42 0.26 2.13
C THR A 412 -18.02 0.71 0.72
N ARG A 413 -16.91 0.17 0.18
CA ARG A 413 -16.32 0.61 -1.09
C ARG A 413 -17.21 0.40 -2.32
N TYR A 414 -18.02 -0.65 -2.31
CA TYR A 414 -18.81 -1.03 -3.49
C TYR A 414 -19.73 0.11 -3.95
N GLU A 415 -20.46 0.73 -3.02
CA GLU A 415 -21.32 1.89 -3.30
C GLU A 415 -20.51 3.05 -3.89
N LEU A 416 -19.30 3.35 -3.37
CA LEU A 416 -18.44 4.40 -3.93
C LEU A 416 -18.03 4.12 -5.38
N ASP A 417 -17.67 2.88 -5.67
CA ASP A 417 -17.21 2.47 -6.99
C ASP A 417 -18.36 2.66 -8.01
N GLU A 418 -19.61 2.36 -7.63
CA GLU A 418 -20.83 2.58 -8.43
C GLU A 418 -21.15 4.07 -8.65
N ILE A 419 -21.19 4.87 -7.57
CA ILE A 419 -21.55 6.30 -7.62
C ILE A 419 -20.51 7.12 -8.38
N CYS A 420 -19.22 6.88 -8.10
CA CYS A 420 -18.15 7.70 -8.67
C CYS A 420 -17.83 7.31 -10.11
N SER A 421 -17.71 6.01 -10.37
CA SER A 421 -17.49 5.42 -11.70
C SER A 421 -16.58 6.27 -12.61
N THR A 422 -17.01 6.57 -13.83
CA THR A 422 -16.29 7.44 -14.79
C THR A 422 -16.50 8.94 -14.53
N SER A 423 -17.45 9.31 -13.67
CA SER A 423 -17.75 10.71 -13.32
C SER A 423 -16.67 11.32 -12.43
N GLN A 424 -16.08 10.55 -11.50
CA GLN A 424 -15.06 11.01 -10.57
C GLN A 424 -14.03 9.92 -10.28
N LEU A 425 -12.88 10.01 -10.93
CA LEU A 425 -11.89 8.93 -11.01
C LEU A 425 -11.12 8.70 -9.70
N CYS A 426 -11.15 9.66 -8.77
CA CYS A 426 -10.53 9.49 -7.46
C CYS A 426 -11.32 8.57 -6.51
N GLY A 427 -12.52 8.12 -6.90
CA GLY A 427 -13.26 7.04 -6.24
C GLY A 427 -12.48 5.71 -6.20
N GLY A 428 -11.48 5.57 -7.06
CA GLY A 428 -10.52 4.45 -7.09
C GLY A 428 -10.79 3.42 -8.18
N MET A 429 -11.41 3.85 -9.28
CA MET A 429 -11.55 3.10 -10.51
C MET A 429 -10.20 2.56 -11.00
N LYS A 430 -10.12 1.25 -11.29
CA LYS A 430 -8.91 0.62 -11.85
C LYS A 430 -8.59 1.26 -13.20
N ALA A 431 -7.35 1.67 -13.40
CA ALA A 431 -6.87 2.33 -14.62
C ALA A 431 -7.63 3.63 -15.02
N GLY A 432 -8.41 4.23 -14.11
CA GLY A 432 -9.21 5.43 -14.41
C GLY A 432 -8.39 6.62 -14.90
N ILE A 433 -7.24 6.90 -14.27
CA ILE A 433 -6.36 8.01 -14.68
C ILE A 433 -5.77 7.76 -16.08
N GLU A 434 -5.32 6.53 -16.35
CA GLU A 434 -4.76 6.17 -17.67
C GLU A 434 -5.85 6.29 -18.74
N GLY A 435 -7.07 5.80 -18.46
CA GLY A 435 -8.22 5.95 -19.35
C GLY A 435 -8.61 7.40 -19.62
N ALA A 436 -8.55 8.28 -18.62
CA ALA A 436 -8.82 9.70 -18.80
C ALA A 436 -7.80 10.38 -19.72
N ILE A 437 -6.50 10.11 -19.51
CA ILE A 437 -5.44 10.67 -20.36
C ILE A 437 -5.61 10.17 -21.80
N HIS A 438 -5.80 8.86 -21.99
CA HIS A 438 -6.02 8.26 -23.32
C HIS A 438 -7.24 8.84 -24.02
N THR A 439 -8.32 9.11 -23.28
CA THR A 439 -9.53 9.74 -23.83
C THR A 439 -9.26 11.15 -24.32
N VAL A 440 -8.66 11.98 -23.47
CA VAL A 440 -8.36 13.37 -23.80
C VAL A 440 -7.38 13.45 -24.96
N TYR A 441 -6.35 12.59 -24.97
CA TYR A 441 -5.40 12.50 -26.07
C TYR A 441 -6.10 12.17 -27.40
N ASP A 442 -6.90 11.11 -27.44
CA ASP A 442 -7.61 10.69 -28.66
C ASP A 442 -8.52 11.81 -29.21
N LEU A 443 -9.28 12.47 -28.34
CA LEU A 443 -10.21 13.53 -28.73
C LEU A 443 -9.47 14.78 -29.23
N PHE A 444 -8.39 15.16 -28.55
CA PHE A 444 -7.59 16.33 -28.93
C PHE A 444 -6.90 16.14 -30.29
N GLU A 445 -6.36 14.94 -30.56
CA GLU A 445 -5.74 14.60 -31.84
C GLU A 445 -6.77 14.54 -32.97
N GLN A 446 -7.92 13.90 -32.74
CA GLN A 446 -9.01 13.81 -33.73
C GLN A 446 -9.61 15.19 -34.06
N GLY A 447 -9.66 16.08 -33.07
CA GLY A 447 -10.26 17.41 -33.17
C GLY A 447 -9.35 18.51 -33.73
N GLY A 448 -8.10 18.21 -34.12
CA GLY A 448 -7.10 19.24 -34.42
C GLY A 448 -7.45 20.23 -35.52
N ARG A 449 -8.27 19.82 -36.51
CA ARG A 449 -8.75 20.71 -37.59
C ARG A 449 -9.99 21.52 -37.21
N ASP A 450 -10.66 21.17 -36.12
CA ASP A 450 -12.00 21.64 -35.76
C ASP A 450 -12.01 22.65 -34.61
N GLY A 451 -10.86 23.23 -34.27
CA GLY A 451 -10.75 24.18 -33.16
C GLY A 451 -11.02 23.53 -31.81
N TRP A 452 -10.53 22.30 -31.59
CA TRP A 452 -10.59 21.65 -30.29
C TRP A 452 -9.48 22.13 -29.35
N GLY A 453 -9.80 22.14 -28.06
CA GLY A 453 -8.84 22.40 -27.00
C GLY A 453 -9.03 21.47 -25.81
N VAL A 454 -8.11 21.57 -24.85
CA VAL A 454 -8.21 20.93 -23.54
C VAL A 454 -8.08 22.01 -22.47
N LEU A 455 -9.17 22.29 -21.76
CA LEU A 455 -9.19 23.23 -20.64
C LEU A 455 -9.00 22.48 -19.33
N MET A 456 -7.94 22.80 -18.59
CA MET A 456 -7.59 22.23 -17.29
C MET A 456 -7.85 23.25 -16.19
N ILE A 457 -8.58 22.85 -15.16
CA ILE A 457 -9.06 23.71 -14.08
C ILE A 457 -8.23 23.49 -12.82
N ASP A 458 -7.77 24.58 -12.20
CA ASP A 458 -7.20 24.58 -10.84
C ASP A 458 -8.26 25.16 -9.89
N ALA A 459 -8.55 24.45 -8.79
CA ALA A 459 -9.52 24.89 -7.79
C ALA A 459 -8.82 25.40 -6.52
N THR A 460 -9.24 26.56 -6.03
CA THR A 460 -8.62 27.15 -4.83
C THR A 460 -9.02 26.38 -3.58
N ASN A 461 -8.03 25.81 -2.87
CA ASN A 461 -8.20 25.23 -1.53
C ASN A 461 -9.30 24.16 -1.44
N ALA A 462 -9.48 23.41 -2.52
CA ALA A 462 -10.64 22.56 -2.79
C ALA A 462 -11.11 21.70 -1.60
N PHE A 463 -10.23 20.87 -1.02
CA PHE A 463 -10.58 19.99 0.10
C PHE A 463 -11.13 20.73 1.32
N ASN A 464 -10.63 21.92 1.62
CA ASN A 464 -11.02 22.67 2.80
C ASN A 464 -12.24 23.58 2.52
N ASN A 465 -12.60 23.80 1.25
CA ASN A 465 -13.69 24.68 0.84
C ASN A 465 -14.99 23.93 0.45
N ILE A 466 -14.92 22.62 0.17
CA ILE A 466 -16.13 21.83 -0.11
C ILE A 466 -17.13 21.95 1.04
N ASN A 467 -18.43 22.14 0.75
CA ASN A 467 -19.41 22.36 1.82
C ASN A 467 -19.68 21.07 2.62
N ARG A 468 -19.25 21.03 3.87
CA ARG A 468 -19.34 19.90 4.79
C ARG A 468 -20.78 19.47 5.05
N GLN A 469 -21.69 20.42 5.18
CA GLN A 469 -23.08 20.12 5.54
C GLN A 469 -23.79 19.46 4.36
N SER A 470 -23.60 19.98 3.13
CA SER A 470 -24.03 19.31 1.89
C SER A 470 -23.41 17.93 1.77
N VAL A 471 -22.13 17.78 2.08
CA VAL A 471 -21.45 16.47 2.04
C VAL A 471 -22.11 15.47 2.99
N LEU A 472 -22.37 15.85 4.24
CA LEU A 472 -23.00 14.97 5.22
C LEU A 472 -24.43 14.58 4.83
N TRP A 473 -25.20 15.52 4.26
CA TRP A 473 -26.53 15.24 3.74
C TRP A 473 -26.48 14.37 2.47
N ASN A 474 -25.77 14.79 1.43
CA ASN A 474 -25.71 14.08 0.16
C ASN A 474 -25.11 12.67 0.31
N SER A 475 -24.16 12.48 1.23
CA SER A 475 -23.63 11.14 1.56
C SER A 475 -24.67 10.22 2.17
N ARG A 476 -25.73 10.73 2.82
CA ARG A 476 -26.84 9.92 3.31
C ARG A 476 -27.59 9.22 2.17
N ILE A 477 -27.62 9.86 1.01
CA ILE A 477 -28.33 9.40 -0.19
C ILE A 477 -27.38 8.58 -1.05
N LEU A 478 -26.22 9.14 -1.37
CA LEU A 478 -25.26 8.51 -2.26
C LEU A 478 -24.55 7.33 -1.58
N TRP A 479 -24.04 7.50 -0.36
CA TRP A 479 -23.20 6.50 0.32
C TRP A 479 -23.78 6.06 1.67
N PRO A 480 -25.00 5.49 1.69
CA PRO A 480 -25.77 5.26 2.91
C PRO A 480 -25.03 4.37 3.92
N SER A 481 -24.26 3.37 3.47
CA SER A 481 -23.53 2.45 4.36
C SER A 481 -22.39 3.12 5.15
N CYS A 482 -21.84 4.23 4.67
CA CYS A 482 -20.77 4.98 5.33
C CYS A 482 -21.27 6.27 6.00
N SER A 483 -22.43 6.77 5.57
CA SER A 483 -22.99 8.07 5.93
C SER A 483 -22.97 8.38 7.42
N LEU A 484 -23.37 7.43 8.29
CA LEU A 484 -23.38 7.64 9.74
C LEU A 484 -21.97 7.74 10.34
N PHE A 485 -21.01 6.97 9.80
CA PHE A 485 -19.61 7.09 10.21
C PHE A 485 -19.04 8.47 9.84
N LEU A 486 -19.35 8.95 8.62
CA LEU A 486 -18.96 10.29 8.18
C LEU A 486 -19.59 11.36 9.06
N PHE A 487 -20.90 11.25 9.34
CA PHE A 487 -21.60 12.14 10.24
C PHE A 487 -20.92 12.19 11.61
N ASN A 488 -20.70 11.04 12.26
CA ASN A 488 -20.04 11.02 13.56
C ASN A 488 -18.64 11.68 13.53
N THR A 489 -17.84 11.43 12.48
CA THR A 489 -16.45 11.89 12.43
C THR A 489 -16.24 13.30 11.87
N TYR A 490 -17.26 13.89 11.23
CA TYR A 490 -17.21 15.24 10.66
C TYR A 490 -18.30 16.20 11.19
N ARG A 491 -19.23 15.76 12.04
CA ARG A 491 -20.30 16.64 12.60
C ARG A 491 -19.77 17.77 13.47
N GLY A 492 -18.55 17.64 14.00
CA GLY A 492 -17.94 18.62 14.89
C GLY A 492 -16.68 19.30 14.32
N TRP A 493 -16.18 20.31 15.03
CA TRP A 493 -14.97 21.04 14.66
C TRP A 493 -13.71 20.27 15.05
N ILE A 494 -13.07 19.64 14.06
CA ILE A 494 -11.91 18.76 14.30
C ILE A 494 -10.71 19.59 14.80
N PRO A 495 -10.14 19.29 15.98
CA PRO A 495 -8.96 19.99 16.48
C PRO A 495 -7.71 19.69 15.64
N LEU A 496 -6.98 20.74 15.29
CA LEU A 496 -5.74 20.70 14.51
C LEU A 496 -4.58 21.22 15.38
N VAL A 497 -3.77 20.28 15.86
CA VAL A 497 -2.67 20.53 16.80
C VAL A 497 -1.39 20.90 16.07
N ILE A 498 -0.80 22.05 16.40
CA ILE A 498 0.47 22.52 15.84
C ILE A 498 1.55 22.45 16.93
N ASN A 499 2.41 21.43 16.86
CA ASN A 499 3.35 21.08 17.93
C ASN A 499 4.37 22.18 18.31
N ASP A 500 4.64 23.14 17.43
CA ASP A 500 5.62 24.20 17.66
C ASP A 500 5.01 25.57 18.02
N SER A 501 3.67 25.68 18.12
CA SER A 501 2.99 26.94 18.43
C SER A 501 2.04 26.93 19.65
N ASN A 502 1.77 25.79 20.30
CA ASN A 502 0.75 25.65 21.37
C ASN A 502 -0.66 26.17 20.97
N VAL A 503 -0.91 26.41 19.68
CA VAL A 503 -2.18 26.92 19.14
C VAL A 503 -2.96 25.77 18.53
N TYR A 504 -4.25 25.72 18.82
CA TYR A 504 -5.22 24.90 18.10
C TYR A 504 -5.79 25.70 16.94
N LEU A 505 -5.79 25.09 15.75
CA LEU A 505 -6.71 25.46 14.68
C LEU A 505 -7.86 24.46 14.66
N TYR A 506 -8.92 24.77 13.92
CA TYR A 506 -10.07 23.87 13.77
C TYR A 506 -10.40 23.70 12.29
N SER A 507 -10.67 22.46 11.88
CA SER A 507 -11.30 22.21 10.58
C SER A 507 -12.81 22.31 10.77
N LYS A 508 -13.36 23.49 10.45
CA LYS A 508 -14.80 23.82 10.56
C LYS A 508 -15.57 23.57 9.27
N GLU A 509 -14.87 23.61 8.14
CA GLU A 509 -15.42 23.40 6.80
C GLU A 509 -14.59 22.35 6.03
N GLY A 510 -15.18 21.77 5.00
CA GLY A 510 -14.54 20.79 4.14
C GLY A 510 -14.07 19.52 4.85
N VAL A 511 -13.13 18.83 4.20
CA VAL A 511 -12.59 17.54 4.61
C VAL A 511 -11.10 17.63 4.93
N THR A 512 -10.64 16.92 5.97
CA THR A 512 -9.24 17.06 6.44
C THR A 512 -8.25 16.39 5.48
N GLN A 513 -7.36 17.17 4.85
CA GLN A 513 -6.26 16.62 4.05
C GLN A 513 -5.36 15.71 4.90
N GLY A 514 -5.27 14.42 4.57
CA GLY A 514 -4.49 13.42 5.31
C GLY A 514 -5.35 12.39 6.04
N ASP A 515 -6.67 12.58 6.11
CA ASP A 515 -7.63 11.53 6.47
C ASP A 515 -7.70 10.48 5.35
N PRO A 516 -7.59 9.16 5.64
CA PRO A 516 -7.78 8.12 4.63
C PRO A 516 -9.09 8.19 3.83
N LEU A 517 -10.15 8.80 4.37
CA LEU A 517 -11.43 8.97 3.69
C LEU A 517 -11.56 10.27 2.90
N SER A 518 -10.68 11.27 3.10
CA SER A 518 -10.88 12.61 2.54
C SER A 518 -11.05 12.61 1.02
N MET A 519 -10.27 11.80 0.31
CA MET A 519 -10.37 11.66 -1.15
C MET A 519 -11.74 11.13 -1.60
N PHE A 520 -12.26 10.11 -0.91
CA PHE A 520 -13.54 9.49 -1.27
C PHE A 520 -14.72 10.37 -0.87
N ILE A 521 -14.64 11.04 0.27
CA ILE A 521 -15.65 12.03 0.67
C ILE A 521 -15.70 13.15 -0.36
N TYR A 522 -14.54 13.68 -0.77
CA TYR A 522 -14.46 14.69 -1.81
C TYR A 522 -15.00 14.18 -3.15
N ALA A 523 -14.72 12.93 -3.51
CA ALA A 523 -15.25 12.30 -4.71
C ALA A 523 -16.78 12.40 -4.75
N VAL A 524 -17.44 11.84 -3.71
CA VAL A 524 -18.90 11.85 -3.55
C VAL A 524 -19.45 13.28 -3.49
N ALA A 525 -18.75 14.18 -2.80
CA ALA A 525 -19.17 15.58 -2.67
C ALA A 525 -19.31 16.29 -4.02
N THR A 526 -18.45 15.96 -4.97
CA THR A 526 -18.43 16.61 -6.30
C THR A 526 -19.43 16.02 -7.28
N ILE A 527 -20.01 14.84 -7.02
CA ILE A 527 -20.93 14.17 -7.97
C ILE A 527 -22.14 15.05 -8.34
N PRO A 528 -22.88 15.65 -7.38
CA PRO A 528 -24.00 16.52 -7.73
C PRO A 528 -23.60 17.74 -8.58
N LEU A 529 -22.38 18.27 -8.39
CA LEU A 529 -21.84 19.34 -9.24
C LEU A 529 -21.55 18.82 -10.65
N ILE A 530 -20.87 17.68 -10.77
CA ILE A 530 -20.48 17.09 -12.06
C ILE A 530 -21.70 16.76 -12.90
N GLU A 531 -22.72 16.14 -12.30
CA GLU A 531 -23.99 15.81 -12.96
C GLU A 531 -24.73 17.08 -13.41
N ARG A 532 -24.84 18.08 -12.52
CA ARG A 532 -25.51 19.34 -12.85
C ARG A 532 -24.77 20.11 -13.95
N LEU A 533 -23.45 20.10 -13.94
CA LEU A 533 -22.59 20.78 -14.92
C LEU A 533 -22.70 20.13 -16.31
N GLY A 534 -22.84 18.81 -16.37
CA GLY A 534 -22.87 18.06 -17.63
C GLY A 534 -21.55 18.10 -18.41
N ARG A 535 -21.52 17.35 -19.51
CA ARG A 535 -20.38 17.33 -20.45
C ARG A 535 -20.44 18.55 -21.39
N PRO A 536 -19.30 19.07 -21.85
CA PRO A 536 -19.30 20.07 -22.91
C PRO A 536 -19.90 19.47 -24.19
N SER A 537 -20.63 20.27 -24.98
CA SER A 537 -21.27 19.81 -26.20
C SER A 537 -20.25 19.21 -27.17
N GLY A 538 -20.55 18.03 -27.72
CA GLY A 538 -19.68 17.31 -28.66
C GLY A 538 -18.32 16.85 -28.08
N GLY A 539 -18.11 16.93 -26.78
CA GLY A 539 -16.86 16.58 -26.13
C GLY A 539 -17.07 15.86 -24.79
N THR A 540 -16.05 15.89 -23.95
CA THR A 540 -16.08 15.23 -22.63
C THR A 540 -15.39 16.04 -21.55
N HIS A 541 -15.60 15.63 -20.30
CA HIS A 541 -14.82 16.08 -19.17
C HIS A 541 -14.30 14.89 -18.36
N VAL A 542 -13.19 15.10 -17.64
CA VAL A 542 -12.61 14.12 -16.75
C VAL A 542 -12.31 14.80 -15.42
N TRP A 543 -12.62 14.10 -14.34
CA TRP A 543 -12.42 14.60 -12.98
C TRP A 543 -11.57 13.61 -12.20
N TYR A 544 -10.51 14.12 -11.58
CA TYR A 544 -9.72 13.39 -10.60
C TYR A 544 -9.53 14.24 -9.36
N ALA A 545 -10.34 13.97 -8.33
CA ALA A 545 -10.50 14.84 -7.18
C ALA A 545 -10.87 16.26 -7.62
N ASP A 546 -10.07 17.25 -7.24
CA ASP A 546 -10.23 18.65 -7.61
C ASP A 546 -9.69 19.00 -9.01
N ASP A 547 -8.89 18.14 -9.63
CA ASP A 547 -8.40 18.37 -10.99
C ASP A 547 -9.50 18.01 -12.00
N ALA A 548 -10.16 19.04 -12.57
CA ALA A 548 -11.11 18.90 -13.66
C ALA A 548 -10.49 19.30 -14.99
N SER A 549 -10.74 18.51 -16.04
CA SER A 549 -10.34 18.85 -17.41
C SER A 549 -11.46 18.60 -18.39
N ALA A 550 -11.67 19.50 -19.34
CA ALA A 550 -12.67 19.38 -20.40
C ALA A 550 -11.99 19.40 -21.77
N CYS A 551 -12.45 18.57 -22.70
CA CYS A 551 -11.96 18.51 -24.08
C CYS A 551 -13.13 18.60 -25.06
N SER A 552 -13.15 19.66 -25.87
CA SER A 552 -14.17 19.96 -26.88
C SER A 552 -13.71 21.12 -27.77
N ARG A 553 -14.58 21.57 -28.67
CA ARG A 553 -14.42 22.82 -29.44
C ARG A 553 -14.36 24.04 -28.50
N LEU A 554 -13.56 25.04 -28.86
CA LEU A 554 -13.27 26.20 -28.01
C LEU A 554 -14.52 26.91 -27.48
N GLN A 555 -15.54 27.14 -28.32
CA GLN A 555 -16.78 27.79 -27.87
C GLN A 555 -17.52 26.95 -26.81
N HIS A 556 -17.65 25.64 -27.03
CA HIS A 556 -18.31 24.76 -26.07
C HIS A 556 -17.53 24.62 -24.76
N LEU A 557 -16.20 24.71 -24.82
CA LEU A 557 -15.36 24.78 -23.61
C LEU A 557 -15.61 26.06 -22.83
N LYS A 558 -15.78 27.20 -23.52
CA LYS A 558 -16.11 28.47 -22.88
C LYS A 558 -17.47 28.39 -22.20
N ASP A 559 -18.49 27.90 -22.89
CA ASP A 559 -19.85 27.76 -22.34
C ASP A 559 -19.85 26.84 -21.10
N TRP A 560 -19.10 25.74 -21.16
CA TRP A 560 -18.93 24.82 -20.04
C TRP A 560 -18.19 25.49 -18.86
N PHE A 561 -17.14 26.27 -19.13
CA PHE A 561 -16.37 26.96 -18.12
C PHE A 561 -17.15 28.09 -17.44
N ASP A 562 -17.89 28.89 -18.20
CA ASP A 562 -18.78 29.93 -17.67
C ASP A 562 -19.82 29.32 -16.73
N ARG A 563 -20.40 28.19 -17.13
CA ARG A 563 -21.33 27.45 -16.28
C ARG A 563 -20.66 26.94 -15.00
N LEU A 564 -19.43 26.43 -15.08
CA LEU A 564 -18.67 25.99 -13.92
C LEU A 564 -18.35 27.15 -12.97
N LEU A 565 -17.96 28.32 -13.49
CA LEU A 565 -17.76 29.53 -12.68
C LEU A 565 -19.05 29.97 -11.98
N GLN A 566 -20.20 29.82 -12.64
CA GLN A 566 -21.50 30.19 -12.08
C GLN A 566 -21.95 29.24 -10.97
N ILE A 567 -21.90 27.92 -11.19
CA ILE A 567 -22.51 26.94 -10.26
C ILE A 567 -21.51 26.34 -9.26
N GLY A 568 -20.24 26.22 -9.63
CA GLY A 568 -19.20 25.59 -8.80
C GLY A 568 -19.12 26.12 -7.37
N PRO A 569 -19.09 27.45 -7.15
CA PRO A 569 -18.98 28.04 -5.81
C PRO A 569 -20.09 27.60 -4.85
N SER A 570 -21.30 27.31 -5.35
CA SER A 570 -22.40 26.83 -4.51
C SER A 570 -22.10 25.47 -3.86
N TYR A 571 -21.27 24.66 -4.51
CA TYR A 571 -20.84 23.34 -4.03
C TYR A 571 -19.51 23.41 -3.24
N GLY A 572 -18.90 24.59 -3.12
CA GLY A 572 -17.56 24.77 -2.52
C GLY A 572 -16.40 24.46 -3.49
N TYR A 573 -16.68 24.32 -4.79
CA TYR A 573 -15.67 24.19 -5.84
C TYR A 573 -15.43 25.55 -6.48
N HIS A 574 -14.27 26.16 -6.24
CA HIS A 574 -13.97 27.51 -6.70
C HIS A 574 -12.86 27.47 -7.76
N PRO A 575 -13.19 27.53 -9.06
CA PRO A 575 -12.19 27.62 -10.12
C PRO A 575 -11.34 28.89 -9.97
N GLU A 576 -10.04 28.78 -10.25
CA GLU A 576 -9.10 29.90 -10.24
C GLU A 576 -8.57 30.16 -11.67
N PRO A 577 -9.27 30.99 -12.48
CA PRO A 577 -8.97 31.15 -13.91
C PRO A 577 -7.49 31.43 -14.24
N SER A 578 -6.81 32.25 -13.41
CA SER A 578 -5.40 32.62 -13.58
C SER A 578 -4.40 31.46 -13.43
N LYS A 579 -4.84 30.32 -12.90
CA LYS A 579 -4.05 29.08 -12.77
C LYS A 579 -4.52 27.99 -13.73
N CYS A 580 -5.68 28.17 -14.37
CA CYS A 580 -6.16 27.27 -15.40
C CYS A 580 -5.27 27.34 -16.64
N VAL A 581 -5.24 26.24 -17.38
CA VAL A 581 -4.45 26.11 -18.60
C VAL A 581 -5.33 25.62 -19.73
N LEU A 582 -5.25 26.27 -20.88
CA LEU A 582 -5.90 25.85 -22.10
C LEU A 582 -4.85 25.39 -23.12
N VAL A 583 -4.92 24.12 -23.52
CA VAL A 583 -4.08 23.54 -24.56
C VAL A 583 -4.82 23.57 -25.89
N VAL A 584 -4.21 24.10 -26.94
CA VAL A 584 -4.77 24.18 -28.30
C VAL A 584 -3.71 23.83 -29.34
N HIS A 585 -4.15 23.43 -30.53
CA HIS A 585 -3.23 23.34 -31.67
C HIS A 585 -2.77 24.73 -32.11
N GLU A 586 -1.56 24.84 -32.64
CA GLU A 586 -0.91 26.12 -32.99
C GLU A 586 -1.78 27.01 -33.89
N GLY A 587 -2.48 26.41 -34.87
CA GLY A 587 -3.37 27.12 -35.78
C GLY A 587 -4.61 27.76 -35.12
N HIS A 588 -4.92 27.43 -33.86
CA HIS A 588 -6.07 27.95 -33.12
C HIS A 588 -5.69 28.87 -31.96
N LEU A 589 -4.42 29.26 -31.83
CA LEU A 589 -3.95 30.16 -30.76
C LEU A 589 -4.69 31.50 -30.75
N SER A 590 -4.92 32.10 -31.92
CA SER A 590 -5.62 33.39 -32.03
C SER A 590 -7.07 33.28 -31.55
N SER A 591 -7.83 32.32 -32.08
CA SER A 591 -9.21 32.06 -31.67
C SER A 591 -9.33 31.73 -30.18
N ALA A 592 -8.34 31.04 -29.61
CA ALA A 592 -8.29 30.76 -28.18
C ALA A 592 -8.06 32.02 -27.35
N ARG A 593 -7.17 32.93 -27.79
CA ARG A 593 -6.93 34.21 -27.11
C ARG A 593 -8.19 35.06 -27.11
N ASP A 594 -8.85 35.18 -28.26
CA ASP A 594 -10.10 35.94 -28.40
C ASP A 594 -11.18 35.50 -27.40
N LEU A 595 -11.26 34.18 -27.12
CA LEU A 595 -12.27 33.61 -26.24
C LEU A 595 -11.88 33.58 -24.75
N PHE A 596 -10.60 33.38 -24.42
CA PHE A 596 -10.17 33.02 -23.06
C PHE A 596 -9.19 34.00 -22.40
N GLU A 597 -8.57 34.92 -23.15
CA GLU A 597 -7.54 35.84 -22.61
C GLU A 597 -8.09 36.75 -21.51
N THR A 598 -9.36 37.16 -21.63
CA THR A 598 -10.05 38.01 -20.63
C THR A 598 -10.22 37.35 -19.27
N TYR A 599 -10.19 36.01 -19.19
CA TYR A 599 -10.22 35.27 -17.93
C TYR A 599 -8.83 35.16 -17.28
N GLY A 600 -7.76 35.52 -17.99
CA GLY A 600 -6.39 35.33 -17.54
C GLY A 600 -5.90 33.87 -17.61
N ILE A 601 -6.57 33.03 -18.41
CA ILE A 601 -6.20 31.62 -18.60
C ILE A 601 -4.90 31.54 -19.39
N ARG A 602 -3.99 30.65 -18.98
CA ARG A 602 -2.74 30.43 -19.70
C ARG A 602 -3.00 29.56 -20.93
N ILE A 603 -2.83 30.12 -22.13
CA ILE A 603 -3.00 29.42 -23.41
C ILE A 603 -1.64 28.91 -23.90
N VAL A 604 -1.56 27.61 -24.20
CA VAL A 604 -0.33 26.92 -24.62
C VAL A 604 -0.63 25.87 -25.71
N THR A 605 0.41 25.38 -26.36
CA THR A 605 0.30 24.27 -27.34
C THR A 605 0.54 22.89 -26.74
N SER A 606 1.05 22.83 -25.51
CA SER A 606 1.25 21.59 -24.77
C SER A 606 1.27 21.81 -23.26
N HIS A 607 0.75 20.82 -22.52
CA HIS A 607 0.78 20.85 -21.06
C HIS A 607 0.65 19.43 -20.46
N ARG A 608 1.14 19.29 -19.22
CA ARG A 608 1.01 18.06 -18.43
C ARG A 608 -0.45 17.84 -18.02
N LEU A 609 -0.93 16.60 -18.13
CA LEU A 609 -2.26 16.17 -17.69
C LEU A 609 -2.14 14.87 -16.88
N LEU A 610 -2.47 14.91 -15.58
CA LEU A 610 -2.49 13.76 -14.68
C LEU A 610 -1.23 12.86 -14.73
N GLY A 611 -0.07 13.44 -15.07
CA GLY A 611 1.21 12.73 -15.20
C GLY A 611 1.56 12.23 -16.61
N GLY A 612 0.65 12.36 -17.57
CA GLY A 612 0.93 12.35 -19.01
C GLY A 612 1.06 13.77 -19.59
N VAL A 613 1.02 13.89 -20.92
CA VAL A 613 1.09 15.16 -21.67
C VAL A 613 0.06 15.16 -22.78
N VAL A 614 -0.53 16.31 -23.04
CA VAL A 614 -1.36 16.57 -24.23
C VAL A 614 -0.81 17.80 -24.94
N GLY A 615 -0.86 17.81 -26.27
CA GLY A 615 -0.35 18.90 -27.10
C GLY A 615 0.68 18.45 -28.14
N ASP A 616 1.48 19.41 -28.60
CA ASP A 616 2.50 19.21 -29.62
C ASP A 616 3.63 18.23 -29.24
N GLN A 617 4.29 17.73 -30.27
CA GLN A 617 5.40 16.77 -30.13
C GLN A 617 6.62 17.37 -29.41
N GLU A 618 6.86 18.68 -29.57
CA GLU A 618 7.95 19.38 -28.90
C GLU A 618 7.75 19.40 -27.38
N GLY A 619 6.56 19.77 -26.91
CA GLY A 619 6.22 19.77 -25.50
C GLY A 619 6.22 18.37 -24.88
N LEU A 620 5.74 17.37 -25.61
CA LEU A 620 5.84 15.97 -25.21
C LEU A 620 7.30 15.57 -25.02
N LEU A 621 8.17 15.81 -26.01
CA LEU A 621 9.58 15.47 -25.94
C LEU A 621 10.29 16.21 -24.80
N SER A 622 9.98 17.49 -24.61
CA SER A 622 10.52 18.32 -23.52
C SER A 622 10.18 17.76 -22.14
N TYR A 623 8.92 17.39 -21.90
CA TYR A 623 8.49 16.80 -20.64
C TYR A 623 9.13 15.43 -20.39
N VAL A 624 9.17 14.56 -21.39
CA VAL A 624 9.80 13.24 -21.28
C VAL A 624 11.29 13.42 -20.96
N THR A 625 11.99 14.28 -21.69
CA THR A 625 13.43 14.55 -21.47
C THR A 625 13.69 15.10 -20.08
N SER A 626 12.88 16.05 -19.60
CA SER A 626 12.99 16.57 -18.23
C SER A 626 12.78 15.48 -17.18
N SER A 627 11.79 14.61 -17.38
CA SER A 627 11.52 13.48 -16.48
C SER A 627 12.65 12.45 -16.47
N VAL A 628 13.20 12.14 -17.65
CA VAL A 628 14.37 11.25 -17.80
C VAL A 628 15.58 11.84 -17.09
N ASN A 629 15.84 13.13 -17.20
CA ASN A 629 16.96 13.79 -16.51
C ASN A 629 16.83 13.68 -14.98
N GLU A 630 15.63 13.85 -14.43
CA GLU A 630 15.38 13.63 -13.00
C GLU A 630 15.70 12.18 -12.59
N TRP A 631 15.23 11.19 -13.35
CA TRP A 631 15.50 9.78 -13.06
C TRP A 631 16.98 9.42 -13.22
N THR A 632 17.67 10.00 -14.21
CA THR A 632 19.12 9.85 -14.39
C THR A 632 19.85 10.33 -13.13
N SER A 633 19.53 11.52 -12.61
CA SER A 633 20.10 12.04 -11.36
C SER A 633 19.84 11.12 -10.15
N ILE A 634 18.63 10.56 -10.04
CA ILE A 634 18.29 9.60 -8.98
C ILE A 634 19.13 8.32 -9.12
N VAL A 635 19.31 7.79 -10.34
CA VAL A 635 20.09 6.58 -10.60
C VAL A 635 21.59 6.81 -10.38
N GLU A 636 22.11 8.01 -10.65
CA GLU A 636 23.49 8.38 -10.30
C GLU A 636 23.71 8.31 -8.78
N LYS A 637 22.81 8.91 -8.00
CA LYS A 637 22.86 8.83 -6.53
C LYS A 637 22.72 7.39 -6.03
N LEU A 638 21.85 6.59 -6.64
CA LEU A 638 21.76 5.16 -6.33
C LEU A 638 23.03 4.39 -6.70
N THR A 639 23.74 4.80 -7.75
CA THR A 639 25.01 4.19 -8.15
C THR A 639 26.07 4.43 -7.08
N VAL A 640 26.19 5.66 -6.55
CA VAL A 640 27.08 5.96 -5.42
C VAL A 640 26.70 5.13 -4.18
N ILE A 641 25.40 5.06 -3.84
CA ILE A 641 24.93 4.24 -2.73
C ILE A 641 25.25 2.75 -2.95
N ALA A 642 25.17 2.26 -4.18
CA ALA A 642 25.41 0.85 -4.50
C ALA A 642 26.85 0.40 -4.23
N GLU A 643 27.81 1.33 -4.13
CA GLU A 643 29.20 1.01 -3.78
C GLU A 643 29.31 0.38 -2.39
N THR A 644 28.54 0.90 -1.42
CA THR A 644 28.56 0.46 -0.02
C THR A 644 27.29 -0.28 0.41
N GLN A 645 26.16 -0.09 -0.29
CA GLN A 645 24.84 -0.63 0.05
C GLN A 645 24.10 -1.18 -1.21
N PRO A 646 24.69 -2.12 -1.97
CA PRO A 646 24.17 -2.58 -3.26
C PRO A 646 22.76 -3.20 -3.16
N GLN A 647 22.45 -3.96 -2.11
CA GLN A 647 21.12 -4.52 -1.91
C GLN A 647 20.05 -3.42 -1.76
N LEU A 648 20.36 -2.37 -0.99
CA LEU A 648 19.42 -1.27 -0.74
C LEU A 648 19.18 -0.47 -2.03
N ALA A 649 20.25 -0.17 -2.78
CA ALA A 649 20.15 0.51 -4.06
C ALA A 649 19.33 -0.29 -5.09
N TYR A 650 19.62 -1.59 -5.23
CA TYR A 650 18.87 -2.51 -6.09
C TYR A 650 17.38 -2.58 -5.71
N SER A 651 17.08 -2.67 -4.41
CA SER A 651 15.70 -2.73 -3.92
C SER A 651 14.95 -1.41 -4.16
N ALA A 652 15.60 -0.26 -3.97
CA ALA A 652 15.01 1.05 -4.26
C ALA A 652 14.71 1.22 -5.76
N PHE A 653 15.65 0.82 -6.62
CA PHE A 653 15.51 0.85 -8.07
C PHE A 653 14.30 0.04 -8.53
N THR A 654 14.28 -1.26 -8.20
CA THR A 654 13.27 -2.21 -8.72
C THR A 654 11.88 -2.01 -8.13
N ARG A 655 11.78 -1.54 -6.87
CA ARG A 655 10.49 -1.39 -6.17
C ARG A 655 9.87 0.00 -6.28
N SER A 656 10.63 1.00 -6.74
CA SER A 656 10.15 2.38 -6.74
C SER A 656 10.60 3.17 -7.95
N VAL A 657 11.90 3.30 -8.23
CA VAL A 657 12.39 4.17 -9.31
C VAL A 657 11.84 3.71 -10.67
N GLN A 658 12.00 2.43 -11.01
CA GLN A 658 11.52 1.89 -12.29
C GLN A 658 10.00 2.00 -12.48
N SER A 659 9.23 1.99 -11.39
CA SER A 659 7.77 2.13 -11.47
C SER A 659 7.32 3.55 -11.85
N GLN A 660 8.15 4.57 -11.65
CA GLN A 660 7.82 5.96 -11.99
C GLN A 660 7.78 6.16 -13.51
N TRP A 661 8.84 5.77 -14.23
CA TRP A 661 8.83 5.87 -15.69
C TRP A 661 7.94 4.84 -16.36
N ALA A 662 7.74 3.67 -15.75
CA ALA A 662 6.74 2.72 -16.24
C ALA A 662 5.33 3.33 -16.23
N TYR A 663 5.01 4.26 -15.33
CA TYR A 663 3.74 5.01 -15.40
C TYR A 663 3.73 5.96 -16.59
N LEU A 664 4.78 6.78 -16.78
CA LEU A 664 4.89 7.69 -17.92
C LEU A 664 4.74 6.94 -19.26
N GLN A 665 5.42 5.81 -19.41
CA GLN A 665 5.34 4.97 -20.60
C GLN A 665 3.95 4.37 -20.87
N ARG A 666 3.09 4.26 -19.86
CA ARG A 666 1.71 3.79 -20.07
C ARG A 666 0.80 4.87 -20.65
N VAL A 667 1.16 6.14 -20.51
CA VAL A 667 0.31 7.28 -20.85
C VAL A 667 0.92 8.22 -21.91
N VAL A 668 2.17 7.98 -22.33
CA VAL A 668 2.86 8.74 -23.38
C VAL A 668 3.33 7.79 -24.48
N PRO A 669 2.85 7.94 -25.73
CA PRO A 669 3.29 7.11 -26.85
C PRO A 669 4.73 7.46 -27.28
N ASP A 670 5.38 6.53 -27.99
CA ASP A 670 6.61 6.73 -28.76
C ASP A 670 7.79 7.42 -28.04
N CYS A 671 7.86 7.28 -26.71
CA CYS A 671 8.86 7.93 -25.87
C CYS A 671 10.16 7.13 -25.67
N GLY A 672 10.29 5.95 -26.29
CA GLY A 672 11.38 5.00 -26.02
C GLY A 672 12.78 5.55 -26.29
N SER A 673 12.96 6.33 -27.35
CA SER A 673 14.26 6.93 -27.72
C SER A 673 14.78 7.91 -26.67
N SER A 674 13.90 8.63 -25.98
CA SER A 674 14.28 9.58 -24.92
C SER A 674 14.92 8.89 -23.70
N PHE A 675 14.75 7.57 -23.55
CA PHE A 675 15.31 6.81 -22.42
C PHE A 675 16.75 6.30 -22.66
N ILE A 676 17.35 6.55 -23.83
CA ILE A 676 18.71 6.10 -24.15
C ILE A 676 19.74 6.53 -23.08
N PRO A 677 19.78 7.81 -22.62
CA PRO A 677 20.75 8.22 -21.61
C PRO A 677 20.59 7.47 -20.29
N LEU A 678 19.34 7.19 -19.89
CA LEU A 678 19.05 6.45 -18.68
C LEU A 678 19.48 4.98 -18.79
N GLU A 679 19.21 4.33 -19.92
CA GLU A 679 19.65 2.95 -20.15
C GLU A 679 21.19 2.84 -20.20
N GLN A 680 21.88 3.81 -20.80
CA GLN A 680 23.34 3.87 -20.78
C GLN A 680 23.87 3.94 -19.34
N LEU A 681 23.31 4.81 -18.50
CA LEU A 681 23.68 4.89 -17.08
C LEU A 681 23.40 3.58 -16.33
N ILE A 682 22.24 2.96 -16.57
CA ILE A 682 21.85 1.69 -15.95
C ILE A 682 22.84 0.58 -16.33
N SER A 683 23.08 0.39 -17.62
CA SER A 683 23.90 -0.70 -18.15
C SER A 683 25.39 -0.52 -17.89
N GLN A 684 25.92 0.70 -18.01
CA GLN A 684 27.36 0.95 -17.97
C GLN A 684 27.88 1.30 -16.57
N ARG A 685 27.02 1.77 -15.66
CA ARG A 685 27.46 2.18 -14.30
C ARG A 685 26.68 1.48 -13.20
N PHE A 686 25.35 1.60 -13.19
CA PHE A 686 24.55 1.13 -12.05
C PHE A 686 24.64 -0.39 -11.84
N ILE A 687 24.38 -1.19 -12.89
CA ILE A 687 24.45 -2.66 -12.79
C ILE A 687 25.89 -3.11 -12.48
N PRO A 688 26.95 -2.63 -13.17
CA PRO A 688 28.33 -2.95 -12.80
C PRO A 688 28.68 -2.64 -11.35
N THR A 689 28.25 -1.51 -10.79
CA THR A 689 28.49 -1.17 -9.38
C THR A 689 27.78 -2.11 -8.40
N ILE A 690 26.55 -2.55 -8.73
CA ILE A 690 25.83 -3.54 -7.93
C ILE A 690 26.60 -4.87 -7.88
N PHE A 691 27.11 -5.32 -9.03
CA PHE A 691 27.88 -6.57 -9.13
C PHE A 691 29.31 -6.44 -8.57
N GLY A 692 29.90 -5.25 -8.67
CA GLY A 692 31.33 -5.03 -8.46
C GLY A 692 32.20 -5.58 -9.60
N CYS A 693 31.64 -5.80 -10.80
CA CYS A 693 32.36 -6.27 -11.98
C CYS A 693 31.63 -5.91 -13.28
N GLU A 694 32.31 -6.09 -14.42
CA GLU A 694 31.74 -5.84 -15.74
C GLU A 694 30.65 -6.85 -16.12
N ILE A 695 29.70 -6.36 -16.92
CA ILE A 695 28.51 -7.10 -17.39
C ILE A 695 28.49 -7.07 -18.91
N SER A 696 28.43 -8.24 -19.54
CA SER A 696 28.36 -8.35 -20.99
C SER A 696 26.98 -7.96 -21.54
N PRO A 697 26.86 -7.64 -22.84
CA PRO A 697 25.55 -7.37 -23.45
C PRO A 697 24.54 -8.52 -23.28
N THR A 698 24.99 -9.77 -23.43
CA THR A 698 24.14 -10.96 -23.22
C THR A 698 23.66 -11.05 -21.77
N GLU A 699 24.53 -10.75 -20.80
CA GLU A 699 24.15 -10.72 -19.39
C GLU A 699 23.18 -9.57 -19.11
N ARG A 700 23.42 -8.35 -19.64
CA ARG A 700 22.50 -7.22 -19.52
C ARG A 700 21.08 -7.59 -19.97
N SER A 701 20.96 -8.28 -21.11
CA SER A 701 19.69 -8.80 -21.62
C SER A 701 19.06 -9.82 -20.66
N LEU A 702 19.84 -10.76 -20.11
CA LEU A 702 19.36 -11.71 -19.11
C LEU A 702 18.83 -11.00 -17.84
N LEU A 703 19.50 -9.94 -17.38
CA LEU A 703 19.12 -9.22 -16.16
C LEU A 703 17.79 -8.46 -16.29
N THR A 704 17.29 -8.22 -17.52
CA THR A 704 15.95 -7.68 -17.76
C THR A 704 14.83 -8.64 -17.34
N LEU A 705 15.09 -9.95 -17.35
CA LEU A 705 14.11 -10.96 -17.02
C LEU A 705 13.68 -10.89 -15.55
N PRO A 706 12.46 -11.33 -15.22
CA PRO A 706 12.03 -11.49 -13.84
C PRO A 706 12.97 -12.40 -13.04
N ALA A 707 13.12 -12.14 -11.74
CA ALA A 707 14.02 -12.92 -10.89
C ALA A 707 13.71 -14.43 -10.83
N ARG A 708 12.44 -14.82 -11.05
CA ARG A 708 12.02 -16.23 -11.15
C ARG A 708 12.52 -16.95 -12.40
N LEU A 709 12.98 -16.20 -13.41
CA LEU A 709 13.56 -16.69 -14.67
C LEU A 709 15.07 -16.44 -14.73
N GLY A 710 15.73 -16.32 -13.57
CA GLY A 710 17.18 -16.11 -13.50
C GLY A 710 17.63 -14.64 -13.62
N GLY A 711 16.79 -13.69 -14.05
CA GLY A 711 17.17 -12.28 -14.17
C GLY A 711 17.15 -11.49 -12.84
N LEU A 712 17.16 -10.14 -12.94
CA LEU A 712 17.10 -9.20 -11.81
C LEU A 712 15.90 -8.24 -11.90
N ASN A 713 15.06 -8.35 -12.92
CA ASN A 713 13.94 -7.43 -13.18
C ASN A 713 14.39 -5.96 -13.35
N ILE A 714 15.60 -5.74 -13.88
CA ILE A 714 16.12 -4.43 -14.26
C ILE A 714 15.83 -4.24 -15.75
N GLN A 715 14.64 -3.71 -16.04
CA GLN A 715 14.14 -3.63 -17.40
C GLN A 715 14.90 -2.59 -18.21
N ASP A 716 14.96 -2.78 -19.54
CA ASP A 716 15.43 -1.75 -20.47
C ASP A 716 14.29 -0.75 -20.71
N PRO A 717 14.42 0.51 -20.28
CA PRO A 717 13.38 1.52 -20.45
C PRO A 717 13.17 1.90 -21.92
N THR A 718 14.15 1.68 -22.81
CA THR A 718 14.00 1.98 -24.25
C THR A 718 13.05 0.98 -24.92
N LEU A 719 13.10 -0.30 -24.51
CA LEU A 719 12.31 -1.40 -25.09
C LEU A 719 10.93 -1.57 -24.45
N THR A 720 10.73 -1.09 -23.22
CA THR A 720 9.47 -1.31 -22.49
C THR A 720 8.37 -0.30 -22.82
N SER A 721 8.72 0.84 -23.41
CA SER A 721 7.81 1.96 -23.71
C SER A 721 6.58 1.53 -24.51
N THR A 722 6.77 0.98 -25.70
CA THR A 722 5.68 0.52 -26.59
C THR A 722 4.78 -0.52 -25.91
N THR A 723 5.38 -1.54 -25.29
CA THR A 723 4.61 -2.60 -24.64
C THR A 723 3.77 -2.07 -23.48
N ASN A 724 4.32 -1.13 -22.69
CA ASN A 724 3.61 -0.51 -21.58
C ASN A 724 2.43 0.34 -22.09
N TYR A 725 2.65 1.17 -23.11
CA TYR A 725 1.60 1.97 -23.72
C TYR A 725 0.47 1.10 -24.30
N THR A 726 0.80 0.12 -25.15
CA THR A 726 -0.21 -0.77 -25.75
C THR A 726 -0.97 -1.59 -24.70
N THR A 727 -0.28 -2.08 -23.66
CA THR A 727 -0.93 -2.76 -22.52
C THR A 727 -1.94 -1.84 -21.84
N SER A 728 -1.57 -0.59 -21.58
CA SER A 728 -2.46 0.41 -20.95
C SER A 728 -3.69 0.65 -21.82
N ARG A 729 -3.49 0.98 -23.11
CA ARG A 729 -4.58 1.20 -24.08
C ARG A 729 -5.58 0.05 -24.11
N ARG A 730 -5.09 -1.20 -24.15
CA ARG A 730 -5.94 -2.40 -24.18
C ARG A 730 -6.75 -2.55 -22.90
N LEU A 731 -6.17 -2.27 -21.73
CA LEU A 731 -6.85 -2.35 -20.44
C LEU A 731 -7.85 -1.20 -20.22
N THR A 732 -7.60 -0.04 -20.81
CA THR A 732 -8.42 1.16 -20.61
C THR A 732 -9.51 1.34 -21.65
N SER A 733 -9.56 0.53 -22.72
CA SER A 733 -10.53 0.71 -23.82
C SER A 733 -11.96 0.92 -23.34
N PRO A 734 -12.52 0.11 -22.41
CA PRO A 734 -13.91 0.33 -21.96
C PRO A 734 -14.12 1.68 -21.26
N ILE A 735 -13.13 2.15 -20.50
CA ILE A 735 -13.19 3.47 -19.85
C ILE A 735 -13.11 4.58 -20.91
N VAL A 736 -12.24 4.42 -21.90
CA VAL A 736 -12.08 5.38 -23.00
C VAL A 736 -13.37 5.51 -23.79
N ASP A 737 -13.99 4.38 -24.15
CA ASP A 737 -15.23 4.35 -24.91
C ASP A 737 -16.39 4.98 -24.11
N ALA A 738 -16.48 4.72 -22.81
CA ALA A 738 -17.47 5.34 -21.93
C ALA A 738 -17.29 6.85 -21.75
N LEU A 739 -16.04 7.32 -21.55
CA LEU A 739 -15.74 8.74 -21.42
C LEU A 739 -15.99 9.49 -22.74
N LYS A 740 -15.83 8.83 -23.89
CA LYS A 740 -16.24 9.36 -25.20
C LYS A 740 -17.76 9.31 -25.44
N GLY A 741 -18.52 8.63 -24.58
CA GLY A 741 -19.97 8.46 -24.73
C GLY A 741 -20.37 7.44 -25.80
N ILE A 742 -19.47 6.52 -26.16
CA ILE A 742 -19.73 5.46 -27.15
C ILE A 742 -20.52 4.31 -26.53
N ILE A 743 -20.23 3.99 -25.26
CA ILE A 743 -20.91 2.94 -24.49
C ILE A 743 -21.37 3.48 -23.14
N GLU A 744 -22.38 2.82 -22.56
CA GLU A 744 -22.69 2.95 -21.14
C GLU A 744 -21.67 2.18 -20.31
N PHE A 745 -21.28 2.72 -19.16
CA PHE A 745 -20.25 2.10 -18.32
C PHE A 745 -20.88 1.30 -17.18
N ASP A 746 -20.65 -0.01 -17.20
CA ASP A 746 -20.93 -0.90 -16.08
C ASP A 746 -19.62 -1.33 -15.40
N ILE A 747 -19.55 -1.11 -14.07
CA ILE A 747 -18.32 -1.35 -13.31
C ILE A 747 -18.03 -2.83 -13.09
N ASP A 748 -19.06 -3.67 -13.00
CA ASP A 748 -18.90 -5.11 -12.76
C ASP A 748 -18.47 -5.81 -14.05
N GLU A 749 -19.06 -5.47 -15.20
CA GLU A 749 -18.62 -5.89 -16.52
C GLU A 749 -17.19 -5.44 -16.81
N PHE A 750 -16.86 -4.17 -16.51
CA PHE A 750 -15.51 -3.66 -16.64
C PHE A 750 -14.52 -4.45 -15.78
N ASN A 751 -14.85 -4.72 -14.51
CA ASN A 751 -13.97 -5.45 -13.60
C ASN A 751 -13.69 -6.88 -14.12
N ILE A 752 -14.71 -7.57 -14.62
CA ILE A 752 -14.57 -8.91 -15.21
C ILE A 752 -13.68 -8.85 -16.46
N GLY A 753 -13.99 -7.95 -17.40
CA GLY A 753 -13.22 -7.77 -18.64
C GLY A 753 -11.77 -7.39 -18.38
N TYR A 754 -11.53 -6.45 -17.46
CA TYR A 754 -10.20 -6.03 -17.03
C TYR A 754 -9.38 -7.21 -16.51
N HIS A 755 -9.98 -8.08 -15.67
CA HIS A 755 -9.29 -9.25 -15.14
C HIS A 755 -8.94 -10.27 -16.24
N LEU A 756 -9.83 -10.51 -17.20
CA LEU A 756 -9.57 -11.40 -18.33
C LEU A 756 -8.43 -10.88 -19.21
N ILE A 757 -8.48 -9.60 -19.58
CA ILE A 757 -7.42 -8.94 -20.37
C ILE A 757 -6.09 -8.98 -19.61
N GLN A 758 -6.10 -8.69 -18.31
CA GLN A 758 -4.90 -8.72 -17.48
C GLN A 758 -4.29 -10.13 -17.40
N GLU A 759 -5.11 -11.18 -17.32
CA GLU A 759 -4.65 -12.57 -17.34
C GLU A 759 -3.97 -12.91 -18.67
N GLU A 760 -4.57 -12.50 -19.79
CA GLU A 760 -4.03 -12.71 -21.13
C GLU A 760 -2.69 -12.00 -21.33
N ILE A 761 -2.61 -10.72 -20.98
CA ILE A 761 -1.36 -9.93 -21.02
C ILE A 761 -0.29 -10.55 -20.13
N THR A 762 -0.67 -11.09 -18.97
CA THR A 762 0.27 -11.78 -18.07
C THR A 762 0.83 -13.05 -18.71
N LYS A 763 0.00 -13.82 -19.42
CA LYS A 763 0.41 -15.01 -20.18
C LYS A 763 1.32 -14.64 -21.35
N GLU A 764 0.96 -13.62 -22.13
CA GLU A 764 1.77 -13.09 -23.25
C GLU A 764 3.15 -12.63 -22.76
N LYS A 765 3.20 -11.85 -21.68
CA LYS A 765 4.47 -11.41 -21.06
C LYS A 765 5.30 -12.58 -20.56
N ALA A 766 4.67 -13.56 -19.90
CA ALA A 766 5.37 -14.76 -19.45
C ALA A 766 5.98 -15.54 -20.62
N ALA A 767 5.21 -15.75 -21.69
CA ALA A 767 5.70 -16.40 -22.92
C ALA A 767 6.81 -15.60 -23.60
N GLY A 768 6.71 -14.27 -23.64
CA GLY A 768 7.77 -13.39 -24.13
C GLY A 768 9.07 -13.54 -23.33
N PHE A 769 8.99 -13.57 -22.00
CA PHE A 769 10.16 -13.80 -21.16
C PHE A 769 10.75 -15.21 -21.31
N ASP A 770 9.93 -16.24 -21.48
CA ASP A 770 10.42 -17.60 -21.71
C ASP A 770 11.10 -17.73 -23.08
N ARG A 771 10.59 -17.07 -24.14
CA ARG A 771 11.26 -16.98 -25.44
C ARG A 771 12.62 -16.31 -25.31
N LEU A 772 12.68 -15.12 -24.72
CA LEU A 772 13.92 -14.38 -24.51
C LEU A 772 14.93 -15.19 -23.68
N PHE A 773 14.48 -15.88 -22.62
CA PHE A 773 15.35 -16.77 -21.85
C PHE A 773 15.97 -17.88 -22.72
N ASN A 774 15.15 -18.54 -23.55
CA ASN A 774 15.61 -19.63 -24.41
C ASN A 774 16.53 -19.14 -25.53
N GLU A 775 16.36 -17.90 -26.01
CA GLU A 775 17.26 -17.26 -26.98
C GLU A 775 18.62 -16.89 -26.36
N LEU A 776 18.62 -16.42 -25.11
CA LEU A 776 19.83 -16.00 -24.42
C LEU A 776 20.64 -17.18 -23.87
N LEU A 777 19.99 -18.28 -23.49
CA LEU A 777 20.63 -19.40 -22.81
C LEU A 777 21.84 -19.96 -23.60
N PRO A 778 21.75 -20.25 -24.91
CA PRO A 778 22.88 -20.79 -25.68
C PRO A 778 24.07 -19.81 -25.80
N LEU A 779 23.83 -18.52 -25.62
CA LEU A 779 24.87 -17.47 -25.71
C LEU A 779 25.69 -17.34 -24.41
N LEU A 780 25.27 -18.00 -23.34
CA LEU A 780 25.99 -18.04 -22.06
C LEU A 780 27.03 -19.17 -22.06
N THR A 781 28.07 -19.03 -21.23
CA THR A 781 29.01 -20.14 -20.99
C THR A 781 28.30 -21.34 -20.34
N LEU A 782 28.81 -22.56 -20.51
CA LEU A 782 28.17 -23.78 -19.96
C LEU A 782 27.92 -23.68 -18.44
N ASP A 783 28.85 -23.08 -17.70
CA ASP A 783 28.72 -22.93 -16.25
C ASP A 783 27.64 -21.90 -15.89
N GLN A 784 27.54 -20.80 -16.66
CA GLN A 784 26.45 -19.83 -16.53
C GLN A 784 25.10 -20.42 -16.92
N GLN A 785 25.01 -21.18 -18.02
CA GLN A 785 23.80 -21.87 -18.44
C GLN A 785 23.23 -22.73 -17.31
N ARG A 786 24.10 -23.50 -16.65
CA ARG A 786 23.72 -24.32 -15.50
C ARG A 786 23.23 -23.46 -14.34
N ALA A 787 23.96 -22.38 -14.02
CA ALA A 787 23.62 -21.48 -12.92
C ALA A 787 22.27 -20.79 -13.10
N VAL A 788 22.00 -20.25 -14.31
CA VAL A 788 20.75 -19.53 -14.60
C VAL A 788 19.57 -20.48 -14.72
N ASN A 789 19.76 -21.71 -15.23
CA ASN A 789 18.73 -22.75 -15.22
C ASN A 789 18.39 -23.22 -13.80
N ARG A 790 19.38 -23.31 -12.91
CA ARG A 790 19.13 -23.57 -11.48
C ARG A 790 18.36 -22.42 -10.83
N ALA A 791 18.73 -21.18 -11.14
CA ALA A 791 18.04 -19.99 -10.65
C ALA A 791 16.64 -19.80 -11.26
N LYS A 792 16.37 -20.41 -12.42
CA LYS A 792 15.06 -20.50 -13.07
C LYS A 792 14.21 -21.51 -12.32
N GLY A 793 13.25 -21.01 -11.56
CA GLY A 793 12.40 -21.82 -10.73
C GLY A 793 11.69 -20.99 -9.70
N GLU A 794 10.51 -21.43 -9.31
CA GLU A 794 9.84 -20.80 -8.18
C GLU A 794 10.70 -21.01 -6.92
N ARG A 795 10.93 -19.92 -6.18
CA ARG A 795 11.27 -19.91 -4.75
C ARG A 795 12.75 -19.84 -4.34
N MET A 796 13.70 -19.67 -5.26
CA MET A 796 15.11 -19.34 -4.89
C MET A 796 15.40 -17.84 -4.87
N SER A 797 14.67 -17.04 -5.66
CA SER A 797 14.98 -15.62 -5.87
C SER A 797 14.32 -14.68 -4.86
N SER A 798 13.79 -15.20 -3.75
CA SER A 798 13.02 -14.38 -2.80
C SER A 798 13.89 -13.33 -2.08
N TRP A 799 15.19 -13.59 -1.93
CA TRP A 799 16.16 -12.63 -1.39
C TRP A 799 16.36 -11.38 -2.26
N LEU A 800 16.04 -11.47 -3.55
CA LEU A 800 16.05 -10.33 -4.49
C LEU A 800 14.72 -9.55 -4.46
N THR A 801 13.60 -10.23 -4.21
CA THR A 801 12.27 -9.61 -4.33
C THR A 801 11.70 -9.08 -3.01
N VAL A 802 12.23 -9.53 -1.87
CA VAL A 802 11.84 -9.02 -0.55
C VAL A 802 12.45 -7.63 -0.28
N ALA A 803 11.77 -6.82 0.53
CA ALA A 803 12.35 -5.57 1.01
C ALA A 803 13.44 -5.89 2.06
N PRO A 804 14.57 -5.16 2.07
CA PRO A 804 15.71 -5.42 2.95
C PRO A 804 15.46 -4.91 4.37
N VAL A 805 14.42 -5.43 5.03
CA VAL A 805 13.99 -4.96 6.34
C VAL A 805 14.82 -5.62 7.43
N ALA A 806 15.61 -4.84 8.16
CA ALA A 806 16.55 -5.33 9.18
C ALA A 806 15.85 -6.05 10.35
N LYS A 807 14.64 -5.61 10.73
CA LYS A 807 13.81 -6.26 11.76
C LYS A 807 13.49 -7.73 11.42
N HIS A 808 13.53 -8.09 10.14
CA HIS A 808 13.29 -9.45 9.66
C HIS A 808 14.58 -10.18 9.26
N HIS A 809 15.75 -9.57 9.50
CA HIS A 809 17.05 -10.08 9.07
C HIS A 809 17.16 -10.31 7.55
N PHE A 810 16.45 -9.50 6.75
CA PHE A 810 16.45 -9.56 5.29
C PHE A 810 17.44 -8.57 4.65
N ASP A 811 18.32 -7.97 5.43
CA ASP A 811 19.41 -7.11 5.01
C ASP A 811 20.70 -7.92 4.76
N LEU A 812 21.43 -7.61 3.71
CA LEU A 812 22.74 -8.17 3.37
C LEU A 812 23.75 -7.04 3.30
N SER A 813 24.94 -7.28 3.83
CA SER A 813 26.10 -6.43 3.58
C SER A 813 26.45 -6.40 2.09
N ALA A 814 27.26 -5.41 1.69
CA ALA A 814 27.72 -5.30 0.31
C ALA A 814 28.43 -6.57 -0.18
N GLN A 815 29.26 -7.17 0.68
CA GLN A 815 29.99 -8.39 0.36
C GLN A 815 29.04 -9.58 0.22
N GLU A 816 28.09 -9.75 1.16
CA GLU A 816 27.13 -10.84 1.11
C GLU A 816 26.25 -10.78 -0.14
N PHE A 817 25.81 -9.59 -0.53
CA PHE A 817 24.98 -9.38 -1.72
C PHE A 817 25.75 -9.70 -3.01
N ARG A 818 26.99 -9.18 -3.16
CA ARG A 818 27.83 -9.42 -4.33
C ARG A 818 28.25 -10.88 -4.45
N ASP A 819 28.63 -11.53 -3.35
CA ASP A 819 28.98 -12.95 -3.34
C ASP A 819 27.75 -13.83 -3.69
N SER A 820 26.55 -13.43 -3.25
CA SER A 820 25.30 -14.10 -3.62
C SER A 820 25.00 -13.96 -5.11
N LEU A 821 25.24 -12.79 -5.71
CA LEU A 821 25.15 -12.62 -7.17
C LEU A 821 26.21 -13.45 -7.90
N ALA A 822 27.45 -13.49 -7.39
CA ALA A 822 28.52 -14.28 -7.96
C ALA A 822 28.20 -15.77 -7.97
N LEU A 823 27.66 -16.30 -6.87
CA LEU A 823 27.13 -17.67 -6.76
C LEU A 823 25.99 -17.94 -7.76
N ARG A 824 25.05 -16.99 -7.87
CA ARG A 824 23.86 -17.12 -8.72
C ARG A 824 24.20 -17.14 -10.22
N TYR A 825 25.17 -16.33 -10.64
CA TYR A 825 25.55 -16.16 -12.05
C TYR A 825 26.89 -16.81 -12.41
N ARG A 826 27.50 -17.58 -11.49
CA ARG A 826 28.85 -18.17 -11.63
C ARG A 826 29.90 -17.14 -12.08
N LYS A 827 29.86 -15.94 -11.49
CA LYS A 827 30.90 -14.92 -11.66
C LYS A 827 32.06 -15.17 -10.68
N PRO A 828 33.28 -14.69 -10.97
CA PRO A 828 34.39 -14.73 -10.03
C PRO A 828 34.08 -13.96 -8.73
N LEU A 829 34.56 -14.48 -7.60
CA LEU A 829 34.52 -13.75 -6.33
C LEU A 829 35.58 -12.65 -6.33
N GLN A 830 35.20 -11.45 -5.88
CA GLN A 830 36.10 -10.30 -5.81
C GLN A 830 36.87 -10.28 -4.48
N GLY A 831 38.15 -9.88 -4.51
CA GLY A 831 38.96 -9.70 -3.30
C GLY A 831 39.12 -10.95 -2.43
N ILE A 832 39.16 -12.14 -3.04
CA ILE A 832 39.53 -13.39 -2.34
C ILE A 832 41.06 -13.59 -2.41
N PRO A 833 41.69 -14.24 -1.40
CA PRO A 833 43.12 -14.56 -1.47
C PRO A 833 43.40 -15.54 -2.63
N PRO A 834 44.62 -15.58 -3.18
CA PRO A 834 44.98 -16.51 -4.26
C PRO A 834 45.06 -17.97 -3.79
N THR A 835 45.37 -18.18 -2.51
CA THR A 835 45.51 -19.50 -1.88
C THR A 835 44.72 -19.58 -0.59
N CYS A 836 44.30 -20.80 -0.27
CA CYS A 836 43.54 -21.14 0.93
C CYS A 836 44.42 -21.01 2.17
N ASP A 837 44.01 -20.21 3.16
CA ASP A 837 44.75 -20.01 4.41
C ASP A 837 44.86 -21.29 5.27
N GLY A 838 44.00 -22.29 5.03
CA GLY A 838 44.00 -23.55 5.77
C GLY A 838 44.74 -24.72 5.10
N CYS A 839 44.75 -24.81 3.77
CA CYS A 839 45.35 -25.95 3.05
C CYS A 839 46.25 -25.56 1.88
N SER A 840 46.48 -24.26 1.68
CA SER A 840 47.38 -23.69 0.66
C SER A 840 47.04 -23.97 -0.81
N ALA A 841 45.93 -24.67 -1.10
CA ALA A 841 45.45 -24.87 -2.47
C ALA A 841 44.97 -23.56 -3.10
N THR A 842 44.91 -23.49 -4.44
CA THR A 842 44.29 -22.37 -5.16
C THR A 842 42.89 -22.10 -4.63
N PHE A 843 42.61 -20.86 -4.27
CA PHE A 843 41.36 -20.48 -3.64
C PHE A 843 40.38 -19.95 -4.68
N ASP A 844 39.47 -20.81 -5.12
CA ASP A 844 38.36 -20.45 -6.00
C ASP A 844 37.01 -20.77 -5.35
N LEU A 845 35.92 -20.45 -6.05
CA LEU A 845 34.57 -20.70 -5.55
C LEU A 845 34.33 -22.18 -5.21
N SER A 846 34.84 -23.11 -6.02
CA SER A 846 34.63 -24.55 -5.82
C SER A 846 35.38 -25.05 -4.59
N HIS A 847 36.63 -24.61 -4.42
CA HIS A 847 37.44 -24.91 -3.25
C HIS A 847 36.81 -24.31 -1.99
N ALA A 848 36.38 -23.05 -2.04
CA ALA A 848 35.80 -22.38 -0.90
C ALA A 848 34.58 -23.13 -0.31
N LEU A 849 33.72 -23.69 -1.18
CA LEU A 849 32.51 -24.40 -0.80
C LEU A 849 32.73 -25.83 -0.28
N SER A 850 33.89 -26.43 -0.55
CA SER A 850 34.19 -27.84 -0.28
C SER A 850 35.33 -28.07 0.72
N CYS A 851 36.17 -27.06 0.95
CA CYS A 851 37.31 -27.14 1.86
C CYS A 851 36.87 -27.46 3.30
N ARG A 852 37.46 -28.50 3.89
CA ARG A 852 37.15 -28.95 5.26
C ARG A 852 37.98 -28.25 6.34
N CYS A 853 39.02 -27.50 5.96
CA CYS A 853 39.83 -26.74 6.91
C CYS A 853 38.99 -25.68 7.64
N GLY A 854 39.32 -25.43 8.91
CA GLY A 854 38.59 -24.50 9.78
C GLY A 854 37.18 -24.93 10.19
N GLY A 855 36.64 -26.02 9.66
CA GLY A 855 35.29 -26.49 10.00
C GLY A 855 34.15 -25.67 9.40
N LEU A 856 34.42 -24.77 8.45
CA LEU A 856 33.41 -23.86 7.88
C LEU A 856 32.27 -24.58 7.17
N VAL A 857 32.54 -25.71 6.51
CA VAL A 857 31.50 -26.56 5.89
C VAL A 857 30.55 -27.14 6.95
N THR A 858 31.09 -27.52 8.11
CA THR A 858 30.30 -28.00 9.25
C THR A 858 29.49 -26.86 9.86
N GLN A 859 30.08 -25.66 9.99
CA GLN A 859 29.35 -24.49 10.47
C GLN A 859 28.19 -24.14 9.53
N ARG A 860 28.40 -24.13 8.20
CA ARG A 860 27.31 -23.93 7.22
C ARG A 860 26.18 -24.93 7.41
N HIS A 861 26.54 -26.20 7.60
CA HIS A 861 25.56 -27.24 7.87
C HIS A 861 24.76 -26.95 9.14
N ASN A 862 25.43 -26.58 10.23
CA ASN A 862 24.81 -26.29 11.51
C ASN A 862 23.89 -25.06 11.45
N GLU A 863 24.27 -24.00 10.75
CA GLU A 863 23.43 -22.82 10.54
C GLU A 863 22.13 -23.16 9.79
N VAL A 864 22.23 -23.98 8.73
CA VAL A 864 21.04 -24.44 7.99
C VAL A 864 20.16 -25.34 8.88
N ARG A 865 20.78 -26.24 9.65
CA ARG A 865 20.07 -27.08 10.63
C ARG A 865 19.33 -26.26 11.66
N ASP A 866 20.02 -25.32 12.30
CA ASP A 866 19.45 -24.53 13.37
C ASP A 866 18.31 -23.66 12.83
N SER A 867 18.43 -23.15 11.60
CA SER A 867 17.34 -22.44 10.91
C SER A 867 16.08 -23.30 10.72
N PHE A 868 16.23 -24.56 10.27
CA PHE A 868 15.10 -25.48 10.19
C PHE A 868 14.53 -25.82 11.57
N GLY A 869 15.41 -26.02 12.56
CA GLY A 869 15.05 -26.31 13.95
C GLY A 869 14.24 -25.16 14.58
N ASP A 870 14.66 -23.92 14.38
CA ASP A 870 14.00 -22.72 14.92
C ASP A 870 12.63 -22.52 14.29
N LEU A 871 12.52 -22.69 12.97
CA LEU A 871 11.23 -22.64 12.27
C LEU A 871 10.29 -23.77 12.72
N ALA A 872 10.82 -24.97 12.96
CA ALA A 872 10.06 -26.07 13.53
C ALA A 872 9.63 -25.79 14.97
N ALA A 873 10.46 -25.14 15.79
CA ALA A 873 10.14 -24.79 17.18
C ALA A 873 9.05 -23.71 17.28
N LEU A 874 8.89 -22.88 16.25
CA LEU A 874 7.72 -22.00 16.13
C LEU A 874 6.43 -22.81 15.94
N ALA A 875 6.49 -23.94 15.23
CA ALA A 875 5.34 -24.75 14.84
C ALA A 875 4.97 -25.84 15.87
N TRP A 876 5.97 -26.47 16.50
CA TRP A 876 5.84 -27.56 17.46
C TRP A 876 6.63 -27.27 18.74
N SER A 877 6.17 -27.81 19.87
CA SER A 877 6.78 -27.58 21.19
C SER A 877 7.95 -28.49 21.51
N GLN A 878 8.08 -29.63 20.84
CA GLN A 878 9.13 -30.62 21.08
C GLN A 878 10.00 -30.74 19.84
N VAL A 879 11.10 -29.98 19.85
CA VAL A 879 12.16 -30.01 18.85
C VAL A 879 13.46 -30.32 19.57
N ILE A 880 14.12 -31.41 19.19
CA ILE A 880 15.40 -31.85 19.73
C ILE A 880 16.44 -31.69 18.62
N ARG A 881 17.59 -31.07 18.94
CA ARG A 881 18.74 -31.00 18.04
C ARG A 881 19.68 -32.16 18.34
N GLU A 882 20.28 -32.73 17.30
CA GLU A 882 21.23 -33.85 17.38
C GLU A 882 20.73 -35.10 18.16
N PRO A 883 19.49 -35.60 17.92
CA PRO A 883 19.00 -36.80 18.58
C PRO A 883 19.79 -38.07 18.20
N VAL A 884 20.12 -38.88 19.20
CA VAL A 884 20.71 -40.21 18.99
C VAL A 884 19.64 -41.17 18.46
N VAL A 885 19.84 -41.64 17.22
CA VAL A 885 18.98 -42.64 16.54
C VAL A 885 19.40 -44.05 16.91
N ARG A 886 20.71 -44.31 17.00
CA ARG A 886 21.24 -45.61 17.44
C ARG A 886 22.48 -45.37 18.26
N GLU A 887 22.58 -46.00 19.42
CA GLU A 887 23.76 -45.93 20.27
C GLU A 887 24.98 -46.50 19.55
N ALA A 888 26.17 -46.07 19.99
CA ALA A 888 27.40 -46.71 19.57
C ALA A 888 27.43 -48.17 20.05
N SER A 889 27.94 -49.05 19.20
CA SER A 889 28.21 -50.45 19.51
C SER A 889 29.68 -50.75 19.25
N SER A 890 30.17 -51.89 19.71
CA SER A 890 31.54 -52.34 19.46
C SER A 890 31.89 -52.47 17.97
N HIS A 891 30.89 -52.50 17.07
CA HIS A 891 31.09 -52.71 15.63
C HIS A 891 30.57 -51.54 14.78
N SER A 892 29.91 -50.55 15.37
CA SER A 892 29.43 -49.37 14.62
C SER A 892 29.31 -48.12 15.50
N PRO A 893 29.68 -46.93 14.97
CA PRO A 893 29.53 -45.68 15.70
C PRO A 893 28.05 -45.33 15.91
N ALA A 894 27.79 -44.43 16.87
CA ALA A 894 26.46 -43.90 17.10
C ALA A 894 25.90 -43.25 15.84
N LEU A 895 24.63 -43.51 15.56
CA LEU A 895 23.90 -42.87 14.47
C LEU A 895 23.12 -41.70 15.06
N VAL A 896 23.51 -40.48 14.72
CA VAL A 896 22.88 -39.23 15.17
C VAL A 896 22.21 -38.58 13.97
N ALA A 897 20.96 -38.15 14.14
CA ALA A 897 20.24 -37.32 13.17
C ALA A 897 20.34 -35.85 13.60
N ASP A 898 19.99 -34.91 12.74
CA ASP A 898 20.18 -33.49 13.04
C ASP A 898 19.05 -32.87 13.85
N LEU A 899 17.81 -33.30 13.61
CA LEU A 899 16.63 -32.82 14.31
C LEU A 899 15.66 -33.98 14.58
N ALA A 900 14.96 -33.93 15.71
CA ALA A 900 13.74 -34.69 15.94
C ALA A 900 12.60 -33.72 16.28
N VAL A 901 11.45 -33.92 15.68
CA VAL A 901 10.26 -33.11 15.92
C VAL A 901 9.05 -34.02 16.10
N ARG A 902 8.38 -33.90 17.24
CA ARG A 902 7.18 -34.70 17.52
C ARG A 902 5.95 -34.15 16.81
N GLY A 903 5.21 -35.03 16.13
CA GLY A 903 3.89 -34.72 15.60
C GLY A 903 3.87 -34.04 14.22
N VAL A 904 4.97 -34.11 13.45
CA VAL A 904 5.03 -33.49 12.10
C VAL A 904 4.12 -34.24 11.12
N TRP A 905 4.36 -35.53 10.94
CA TRP A 905 3.67 -36.37 9.96
C TRP A 905 2.51 -37.16 10.56
N VAL A 906 2.77 -37.79 11.72
CA VAL A 906 1.80 -38.58 12.47
C VAL A 906 1.67 -37.96 13.87
N PRO A 907 0.45 -37.75 14.39
CA PRO A 907 0.25 -37.19 15.74
C PRO A 907 1.06 -37.96 16.79
N GLN A 908 1.77 -37.24 17.66
CA GLN A 908 2.60 -37.77 18.75
C GLN A 908 3.81 -38.66 18.36
N ALA A 909 3.96 -39.06 17.10
CA ALA A 909 5.14 -39.80 16.64
C ALA A 909 6.34 -38.87 16.43
N GLU A 910 7.55 -39.38 16.67
CA GLU A 910 8.79 -38.67 16.36
C GLU A 910 9.07 -38.70 14.86
N ALA A 911 9.37 -37.53 14.29
CA ALA A 911 9.93 -37.41 12.96
C ALA A 911 11.39 -36.97 13.07
N LEU A 912 12.32 -37.80 12.60
CA LEU A 912 13.75 -37.47 12.54
C LEU A 912 14.11 -36.89 11.17
N PHE A 913 14.96 -35.88 11.20
CA PHE A 913 15.45 -35.19 10.03
C PHE A 913 16.97 -35.15 10.05
N ASP A 914 17.55 -35.32 8.88
CA ASP A 914 18.99 -35.24 8.71
C ASP A 914 19.28 -34.45 7.41
N ILE A 915 20.20 -33.50 7.53
CA ILE A 915 20.42 -32.41 6.61
C ILE A 915 21.64 -32.68 5.74
N ARG A 916 21.57 -32.22 4.49
CA ARG A 916 22.72 -32.16 3.59
C ARG A 916 22.66 -30.90 2.74
N VAL A 917 23.74 -30.11 2.80
CA VAL A 917 23.95 -28.94 1.94
C VAL A 917 24.95 -29.29 0.85
N ILE A 918 24.60 -29.11 -0.42
CA ILE A 918 25.35 -29.61 -1.58
C ILE A 918 25.67 -28.48 -2.56
N ASP A 919 26.92 -28.42 -3.05
CA ASP A 919 27.21 -27.61 -4.25
C ASP A 919 26.74 -28.37 -5.50
N THR A 920 25.56 -28.01 -6.00
CA THR A 920 24.97 -28.67 -7.16
C THR A 920 25.70 -28.38 -8.47
N ASP A 921 26.63 -27.43 -8.51
CA ASP A 921 27.48 -27.22 -9.70
C ASP A 921 28.95 -27.60 -9.46
N ALA A 922 29.21 -28.42 -8.45
CA ALA A 922 30.52 -29.07 -8.33
C ALA A 922 30.83 -29.88 -9.59
N ARG A 923 32.12 -29.95 -9.96
CA ARG A 923 32.59 -30.60 -11.21
C ARG A 923 32.09 -32.05 -11.36
N SER A 924 31.98 -32.79 -10.26
CA SER A 924 31.47 -34.17 -10.22
C SER A 924 30.00 -34.31 -10.68
N TYR A 925 29.24 -33.21 -10.70
CA TYR A 925 27.81 -33.21 -11.00
C TYR A 925 27.46 -32.51 -12.31
N ARG A 926 28.45 -32.13 -13.13
CA ARG A 926 28.26 -31.30 -14.33
C ARG A 926 27.19 -31.83 -15.30
N ASN A 927 27.06 -33.15 -15.39
CA ASN A 927 26.15 -33.84 -16.32
C ASN A 927 24.78 -34.20 -15.70
N GLN A 928 24.52 -33.83 -14.44
CA GLN A 928 23.25 -34.14 -13.74
C GLN A 928 22.48 -32.85 -13.47
N SER A 929 21.15 -32.86 -13.47
CA SER A 929 20.39 -31.68 -13.08
C SER A 929 20.49 -31.40 -11.57
N PRO A 930 20.41 -30.14 -11.09
CA PRO A 930 20.37 -29.81 -9.66
C PRO A 930 19.32 -30.60 -8.87
N ILE A 931 18.15 -30.85 -9.46
CA ILE A 931 17.07 -31.58 -8.79
C ILE A 931 17.36 -33.08 -8.68
N ASP A 932 18.02 -33.68 -9.68
CA ASP A 932 18.42 -35.08 -9.64
C ASP A 932 19.50 -35.33 -8.59
N ILE A 933 20.44 -34.39 -8.44
CA ILE A 933 21.49 -34.43 -7.41
C ILE A 933 20.87 -34.42 -6.01
N LEU A 934 19.93 -33.52 -5.76
CA LEU A 934 19.22 -33.45 -4.48
C LEU A 934 18.40 -34.73 -4.25
N SER A 935 17.72 -35.25 -5.27
CA SER A 935 16.95 -36.51 -5.18
C SER A 935 17.85 -37.71 -4.89
N GLY A 936 19.04 -37.76 -5.49
CA GLY A 936 20.06 -38.78 -5.21
C GLY A 936 20.52 -38.72 -3.75
N ALA A 937 20.82 -37.52 -3.25
CA ALA A 937 21.19 -37.30 -1.86
C ALA A 937 20.09 -37.69 -0.86
N GLU A 938 18.83 -37.39 -1.17
CA GLU A 938 17.69 -37.82 -0.36
C GLU A 938 17.61 -39.36 -0.27
N ARG A 939 17.82 -40.07 -1.40
CA ARG A 939 17.86 -41.54 -1.41
C ARG A 939 19.00 -42.10 -0.56
N GLU A 940 20.19 -41.52 -0.65
CA GLU A 940 21.34 -41.94 0.15
C GLU A 940 21.08 -41.77 1.66
N LYS A 941 20.51 -40.65 2.08
CA LYS A 941 20.14 -40.42 3.48
C LYS A 941 19.06 -41.39 3.93
N LYS A 942 18.02 -41.65 3.12
CA LYS A 942 17.01 -42.68 3.43
C LYS A 942 17.64 -44.06 3.61
N LYS A 943 18.54 -44.47 2.71
CA LYS A 943 19.27 -45.74 2.83
C LYS A 943 20.06 -45.85 4.14
N LYS A 944 20.59 -44.73 4.65
CA LYS A 944 21.37 -44.70 5.90
C LYS A 944 20.52 -44.72 7.17
N TYR A 945 19.40 -43.99 7.20
CA TYR A 945 18.67 -43.70 8.45
C TYR A 945 17.33 -44.41 8.59
N LEU A 946 16.67 -44.78 7.49
CA LEU A 946 15.26 -45.19 7.52
C LEU A 946 15.00 -46.43 8.38
N GLU A 947 15.84 -47.46 8.26
CA GLU A 947 15.74 -48.70 9.04
C GLU A 947 15.88 -48.42 10.54
N ALA A 948 16.97 -47.77 10.96
CA ALA A 948 17.22 -47.45 12.37
C ALA A 948 16.15 -46.53 12.99
N CYS A 949 15.58 -45.60 12.21
CA CYS A 949 14.46 -44.78 12.68
C CYS A 949 13.18 -45.62 12.86
N THR A 950 12.92 -46.54 11.92
CA THR A 950 11.77 -47.45 11.97
C THR A 950 11.85 -48.39 13.17
N ASP A 951 13.05 -48.91 13.49
CA ASP A 951 13.28 -49.73 14.69
C ASP A 951 12.93 -48.98 15.99
N ARG A 952 13.09 -47.64 15.99
CA ARG A 952 12.68 -46.75 17.09
C ARG A 952 11.27 -46.20 16.95
N ARG A 953 10.45 -46.77 16.07
CA ARG A 953 9.06 -46.37 15.82
C ARG A 953 8.93 -44.90 15.41
N ALA A 954 9.93 -44.38 14.71
CA ALA A 954 9.99 -42.99 14.27
C ALA A 954 10.04 -42.90 12.75
N VAL A 955 9.56 -41.78 12.21
CA VAL A 955 9.54 -41.52 10.76
C VAL A 955 10.80 -40.75 10.37
N PHE A 956 11.43 -41.09 9.25
CA PHE A 956 12.61 -40.38 8.76
C PHE A 956 12.28 -39.50 7.54
N THR A 957 12.80 -38.27 7.52
CA THR A 957 12.68 -37.36 6.37
C THR A 957 14.02 -36.67 6.09
N PRO A 958 14.69 -36.95 4.96
CA PRO A 958 15.93 -36.26 4.62
C PRO A 958 15.64 -34.81 4.21
N ILE A 959 16.51 -33.88 4.62
CA ILE A 959 16.44 -32.48 4.20
C ILE A 959 17.68 -32.17 3.36
N CYS A 960 17.53 -32.16 2.04
CA CYS A 960 18.62 -31.81 1.13
C CYS A 960 18.41 -30.39 0.57
N SER A 961 19.47 -29.59 0.55
CA SER A 961 19.47 -28.26 -0.05
C SER A 961 20.75 -27.97 -0.81
N SER A 962 20.71 -27.09 -1.81
CA SER A 962 21.91 -26.55 -2.43
C SER A 962 22.53 -25.43 -1.59
N VAL A 963 23.80 -25.09 -1.86
CA VAL A 963 24.52 -23.96 -1.24
C VAL A 963 23.85 -22.59 -1.45
N ASP A 964 22.96 -22.45 -2.42
CA ASP A 964 22.21 -21.22 -2.72
C ASP A 964 20.71 -21.32 -2.39
N GLY A 965 20.30 -22.37 -1.68
CA GLY A 965 18.96 -22.49 -1.09
C GLY A 965 17.91 -23.16 -1.96
N LEU A 966 18.28 -23.86 -3.05
CA LEU A 966 17.38 -24.80 -3.71
C LEU A 966 17.05 -25.92 -2.73
N LEU A 967 15.76 -26.19 -2.51
CA LEU A 967 15.31 -27.24 -1.62
C LEU A 967 14.95 -28.50 -2.41
N GLY A 968 15.37 -29.66 -1.90
CA GLY A 968 14.92 -30.96 -2.37
C GLY A 968 13.42 -31.17 -2.17
N ARG A 969 12.89 -32.29 -2.67
CA ARG A 969 11.46 -32.60 -2.61
C ARG A 969 11.00 -32.74 -1.16
N GLU A 970 11.71 -33.51 -0.36
CA GLU A 970 11.33 -33.81 1.03
C GLU A 970 11.42 -32.56 1.91
N ALA A 971 12.49 -31.77 1.73
CA ALA A 971 12.66 -30.48 2.39
C ALA A 971 11.49 -29.51 2.06
N ASN A 972 11.06 -29.46 0.79
CA ASN A 972 9.90 -28.65 0.40
C ASN A 972 8.59 -29.10 1.06
N VAL A 973 8.36 -30.41 1.21
CA VAL A 973 7.18 -30.94 1.90
C VAL A 973 7.21 -30.55 3.37
N PHE A 974 8.38 -30.64 4.03
CA PHE A 974 8.53 -30.23 5.42
C PHE A 974 8.29 -28.73 5.61
N VAL A 975 8.82 -27.87 4.75
CA VAL A 975 8.56 -26.42 4.76
C VAL A 975 7.07 -26.11 4.61
N LYS A 976 6.37 -26.79 3.70
CA LYS A 976 4.90 -26.65 3.56
C LYS A 976 4.18 -27.07 4.84
N ARG A 977 4.63 -28.15 5.49
CA ARG A 977 4.04 -28.64 6.73
C ARG A 977 4.22 -27.66 7.90
N ILE A 978 5.42 -27.06 8.02
CA ILE A 978 5.66 -25.94 8.96
C ILE A 978 4.68 -24.81 8.66
N ALA A 979 4.57 -24.41 7.39
CA ALA A 979 3.70 -23.31 6.97
C ALA A 979 2.21 -23.57 7.27
N GLU A 980 1.70 -24.78 7.03
CA GLU A 980 0.34 -25.18 7.38
C GLU A 980 0.09 -25.03 8.88
N ARG A 981 1.01 -25.54 9.70
CA ARG A 981 0.89 -25.51 11.17
C ARG A 981 0.94 -24.07 11.69
N LEU A 982 1.88 -23.27 11.19
CA LEU A 982 2.04 -21.86 11.57
C LEU A 982 0.88 -21.00 11.07
N SER A 983 0.38 -21.24 9.86
CA SER A 983 -0.80 -20.56 9.31
C SER A 983 -2.01 -20.75 10.21
N SER A 984 -2.25 -21.98 10.68
CA SER A 984 -3.29 -22.27 11.65
C SER A 984 -3.00 -21.64 13.03
N LYS A 985 -1.78 -21.78 13.55
CA LYS A 985 -1.38 -21.27 14.88
C LYS A 985 -1.39 -19.74 14.96
N TRP A 986 -1.04 -19.05 13.89
CA TRP A 986 -0.97 -17.60 13.81
C TRP A 986 -2.23 -16.99 13.18
N ASN A 987 -3.21 -17.81 12.79
CA ASN A 987 -4.41 -17.38 12.05
C ASN A 987 -4.05 -16.45 10.87
N THR A 988 -3.05 -16.84 10.08
CA THR A 988 -2.48 -16.04 8.99
C THR A 988 -2.55 -16.81 7.68
N ASN A 989 -2.67 -16.13 6.54
CA ASN A 989 -2.77 -16.79 5.22
C ASN A 989 -1.56 -17.71 4.94
N TYR A 990 -1.84 -18.95 4.55
CA TYR A 990 -0.83 -19.97 4.28
C TYR A 990 0.25 -19.54 3.28
N ALA A 991 -0.12 -18.86 2.19
CA ALA A 991 0.84 -18.43 1.17
C ALA A 991 1.81 -17.36 1.71
N GLN A 992 1.34 -16.46 2.57
CA GLN A 992 2.18 -15.46 3.22
C GLN A 992 3.19 -16.11 4.19
N VAL A 993 2.71 -17.03 5.03
CA VAL A 993 3.56 -17.78 5.97
C VAL A 993 4.60 -18.61 5.22
N LEU A 994 4.17 -19.33 4.19
CA LEU A 994 5.08 -20.13 3.35
C LEU A 994 6.12 -19.26 2.64
N GLY A 995 5.72 -18.08 2.14
CA GLY A 995 6.63 -17.10 1.55
C GLY A 995 7.68 -16.63 2.55
N TRP A 996 7.25 -16.24 3.75
CA TRP A 996 8.14 -15.80 4.82
C TRP A 996 9.15 -16.89 5.24
N ILE A 997 8.69 -18.13 5.46
CA ILE A 997 9.57 -19.26 5.83
C ILE A 997 10.64 -19.48 4.76
N ARG A 998 10.23 -19.50 3.49
CA ARG A 998 11.16 -19.70 2.36
C ARG A 998 12.20 -18.60 2.29
N THR A 999 11.76 -17.35 2.41
CA THR A 999 12.69 -16.21 2.44
C THR A 999 13.66 -16.34 3.60
N HIS A 1000 13.18 -16.63 4.82
CA HIS A 1000 14.04 -16.81 5.98
C HIS A 1000 15.10 -17.90 5.76
N LEU A 1001 14.71 -19.06 5.23
CA LEU A 1001 15.63 -20.15 4.90
C LEU A 1001 16.65 -19.73 3.83
N THR A 1002 16.21 -19.02 2.78
CA THR A 1002 17.13 -18.54 1.73
C THR A 1002 18.20 -17.61 2.30
N PHE A 1003 17.84 -16.62 3.13
CA PHE A 1003 18.83 -15.73 3.75
C PHE A 1003 19.79 -16.49 4.67
N SER A 1004 19.27 -17.44 5.45
CA SER A 1004 20.08 -18.24 6.36
C SER A 1004 21.09 -19.09 5.59
N THR A 1005 20.66 -19.77 4.52
CA THR A 1005 21.54 -20.54 3.64
C THR A 1005 22.57 -19.67 2.94
N LEU A 1006 22.19 -18.48 2.44
CA LEU A 1006 23.14 -17.56 1.80
C LEU A 1006 24.24 -17.14 2.77
N ARG A 1007 23.89 -16.66 3.97
CA ARG A 1007 24.88 -16.26 4.98
C ARG A 1007 25.78 -17.41 5.39
N ALA A 1008 25.19 -18.60 5.62
CA ALA A 1008 25.93 -19.82 5.95
C ALA A 1008 26.91 -20.22 4.83
N THR A 1009 26.52 -20.03 3.56
CA THR A 1009 27.40 -20.27 2.42
C THR A 1009 28.50 -19.21 2.29
N ILE A 1010 28.18 -17.94 2.52
CA ILE A 1010 29.15 -16.84 2.49
C ILE A 1010 30.21 -17.00 3.58
N LEU A 1011 29.85 -17.56 4.73
CA LEU A 1011 30.82 -17.97 5.75
C LEU A 1011 31.86 -18.94 5.19
N CYS A 1012 31.49 -19.89 4.33
CA CYS A 1012 32.47 -20.72 3.63
C CYS A 1012 33.31 -19.90 2.64
N LEU A 1013 32.77 -18.87 2.01
CA LEU A 1013 33.51 -18.05 1.04
C LEU A 1013 34.53 -17.11 1.71
N ARG A 1014 34.19 -16.56 2.87
CA ARG A 1014 34.94 -15.45 3.50
C ARG A 1014 35.52 -15.76 4.89
N GLY A 1015 35.09 -16.86 5.52
CA GLY A 1015 35.59 -17.26 6.84
C GLY A 1015 37.05 -17.73 6.79
N THR A 1016 37.78 -17.51 7.89
CA THR A 1016 39.14 -18.05 8.04
C THR A 1016 39.12 -19.56 8.25
N ARG A 1017 40.08 -20.25 7.66
CA ARG A 1017 40.26 -21.71 7.82
C ARG A 1017 41.34 -22.06 8.81
N THR A 1018 42.05 -21.07 9.33
CA THR A 1018 43.02 -21.22 10.41
C THR A 1018 42.33 -21.08 11.77
N LYS A 1019 42.86 -21.77 12.78
CA LYS A 1019 42.37 -21.61 14.16
C LYS A 1019 43.01 -20.37 14.77
N TRP A 1020 42.19 -19.47 15.30
CA TRP A 1020 42.67 -18.40 16.17
C TRP A 1020 43.29 -18.99 17.43
N ARG A 1021 44.48 -18.52 17.80
CA ARG A 1021 45.17 -18.89 19.04
C ARG A 1021 45.31 -17.64 19.91
N SER A 1022 45.15 -17.80 21.22
CA SER A 1022 45.48 -16.75 22.19
C SER A 1022 46.98 -16.77 22.48
N ILE A 1023 47.57 -15.60 22.77
CA ILE A 1023 49.01 -15.39 22.98
C ILE A 1023 49.61 -16.26 24.10
N ASN A 1024 48.80 -16.88 24.97
CA ASN A 1024 49.25 -17.61 26.17
C ASN A 1024 48.87 -19.11 26.23
N MET A 1025 48.61 -19.79 25.12
CA MET A 1025 48.42 -21.26 25.16
C MET A 1025 49.53 -21.98 24.40
N ALA A 1026 50.36 -22.72 25.13
CA ALA A 1026 51.37 -23.63 24.57
C ALA A 1026 50.69 -24.80 23.83
N ASP A 1027 51.39 -25.31 22.81
CA ASP A 1027 50.92 -26.40 21.95
C ASP A 1027 50.49 -27.63 22.78
N SER A 1028 49.34 -28.20 22.41
CA SER A 1028 48.71 -29.45 22.92
C SER A 1028 47.75 -29.35 24.12
N SER A 1029 46.62 -28.64 23.97
CA SER A 1029 45.40 -29.00 24.69
C SER A 1029 44.14 -28.71 23.84
N PRO A 1030 43.21 -29.67 23.69
CA PRO A 1030 41.98 -29.45 22.94
C PRO A 1030 41.03 -28.56 23.75
N LEU A 1031 40.59 -27.46 23.13
CA LEU A 1031 39.48 -26.62 23.61
C LEU A 1031 38.18 -27.44 23.58
N ASN A 1032 37.94 -28.20 24.65
CA ASN A 1032 36.61 -28.60 25.07
C ASN A 1032 36.21 -27.71 26.24
N LEU A 1033 35.01 -27.14 26.15
CA LEU A 1033 34.33 -26.28 27.14
C LEU A 1033 34.89 -24.86 27.29
N ILE A 1034 34.12 -23.89 26.81
CA ILE A 1034 33.33 -22.94 27.63
C ILE A 1034 32.53 -22.10 26.64
N MET A 1035 31.23 -22.38 26.51
CA MET A 1035 30.15 -21.42 26.25
C MET A 1035 28.84 -22.19 26.50
N HIS A 1036 28.46 -22.27 27.77
CA HIS A 1036 27.08 -22.47 28.21
C HIS A 1036 26.44 -21.10 28.42
#